data_AF-A0A2E7H1A0-F1
#
_entry.id   AF-A0A2E7H1A0-F1
#
_cell.length_a   1.000
_cell.length_b   1.000
_cell.length_c   1.000
_cell.angle_alpha   90.00
_cell.angle_beta   90.00
_cell.angle_gamma   90.00
#
_symmetry.space_group_name_H-M   'P 1'
#
loop_
_entity.id
_entity.type
_entity.pdbx_description
1 polymer ?
#
loop_
_entity_poly.entity_id
_entity_poly.type
_entity_poly.pdbx_seq_one_letter_code
_entity_poly.pdbx_strand_id
1 'polypeptide(L)'
;MGDNKPADSIALSPGKRVLFLTKDLDLIKRQLYDGLDLRMEDLSVEDLLDDINTDVMTPAWVCFDHDPAEIAKNAYAGLMHNGLRVFRENALKNGNFEVIVSGQRKGTGSSRETAAQCERWAGINIVIAASFAPIHERNNINLGQLMADHDVLERLQNGESISLSEFTNQYDPVTQLIVEHGGLFPFAKALKSGELNLAPLDTPQRPMTMAERIISRNLVGQPDGQCVKPGDPVIAEVQGGYSHEFTTAQVHTFLQEEYGEGYQLPNPGKFAVFEDHLLYAQHNPKFVPFMHKVQTLRDLQVAFQEHTGVRDYSAVDGVSPGICHQVAREEFIEVGDFIQATDSHTCMGGASNALTWGVGATEYANLVSAGFTFVKVPESIRFELVGELHQGCTAKDVILAILADHARKELTLNRSMEFGGPGLTSLSVDERATLCNMATECSGRTGICEADEALLTWMLHAQPHLSESEQRARMVAPDQGAHYGGGGHTIDLSSIVPMVAHPGDPDQGIPSDPTNGANISDIGQVLVDIAYGGSCTAGKEDDIAYYAEVCQAAKDAGLTVKEGVDFYIQYGSGQVKALAERNGWHDLFIEVGVKLIDPGCGACIGAGPGVSLTPEQVTVSAINRNFQGRSGPGKLYLASPLTVAASAFTGHISVWKPDLFA
;
A
#
# COMPACT_ATOMS: atom_id res chain seq x y z
N MET A 1 -9.44 -22.17 -10.59
CA MET A 1 -9.25 -21.61 -11.96
C MET A 1 -8.86 -22.72 -12.94
N GLY A 2 -9.39 -22.73 -14.17
CA GLY A 2 -9.06 -23.79 -15.16
C GLY A 2 -7.62 -23.71 -15.67
N ASP A 3 -7.05 -24.84 -16.12
CA ASP A 3 -5.72 -24.93 -16.77
C ASP A 3 -5.61 -23.87 -17.88
N ASN A 4 -5.00 -22.73 -17.56
CA ASN A 4 -4.83 -21.59 -18.45
C ASN A 4 -3.35 -21.41 -18.80
N LYS A 5 -2.68 -22.53 -19.06
CA LYS A 5 -1.30 -22.49 -19.56
C LYS A 5 -1.29 -21.69 -20.87
N PRO A 6 -0.50 -20.61 -21.00
CA PRO A 6 -0.42 -19.86 -22.23
C PRO A 6 0.09 -20.76 -23.36
N ALA A 7 -0.37 -20.49 -24.59
CA ALA A 7 0.13 -21.18 -25.76
C ALA A 7 1.59 -20.79 -26.03
N ASP A 8 2.38 -21.70 -26.60
CA ASP A 8 3.78 -21.42 -26.96
C ASP A 8 3.91 -20.32 -28.03
N SER A 9 2.84 -20.09 -28.80
CA SER A 9 2.74 -18.98 -29.74
C SER A 9 1.41 -18.25 -29.57
N ILE A 10 1.50 -16.93 -29.43
CA ILE A 10 0.42 -16.01 -29.11
C ILE A 10 0.04 -15.23 -30.37
N ALA A 11 -1.23 -15.28 -30.74
CA ALA A 11 -1.83 -14.47 -31.79
C ALA A 11 -3.17 -13.93 -31.29
N LEU A 12 -3.68 -12.84 -31.89
CA LEU A 12 -5.03 -12.36 -31.58
C LEU A 12 -6.06 -13.42 -31.98
N SER A 13 -6.93 -13.78 -31.03
CA SER A 13 -7.97 -14.76 -31.28
C SER A 13 -8.93 -14.27 -32.38
N PRO A 14 -9.32 -15.11 -33.36
CA PRO A 14 -10.23 -14.69 -34.42
C PRO A 14 -11.53 -14.07 -33.88
N GLY A 15 -11.82 -12.84 -34.31
CA GLY A 15 -13.03 -12.10 -33.92
C GLY A 15 -12.96 -11.41 -32.54
N LYS A 16 -11.85 -11.53 -31.81
CA LYS A 16 -11.58 -10.69 -30.63
C LYS A 16 -11.10 -9.30 -31.04
N ARG A 17 -11.36 -8.33 -30.17
CA ARG A 17 -11.06 -6.91 -30.38
C ARG A 17 -9.99 -6.40 -29.41
N VAL A 18 -9.42 -5.25 -29.74
CA VAL A 18 -8.47 -4.52 -28.89
C VAL A 18 -9.13 -3.26 -28.36
N LEU A 19 -9.05 -3.02 -27.05
CA LEU A 19 -9.60 -1.81 -26.42
C LEU A 19 -8.49 -0.80 -26.12
N PHE A 20 -8.56 0.36 -26.75
CA PHE A 20 -7.64 1.48 -26.51
C PHE A 20 -8.24 2.44 -25.48
N LEU A 21 -7.52 2.64 -24.38
CA LEU A 21 -7.88 3.64 -23.37
C LEU A 21 -7.30 4.99 -23.81
N THR A 22 -8.09 5.77 -24.54
CA THR A 22 -7.69 7.05 -25.15
C THR A 22 -8.00 8.25 -24.25
N LYS A 23 -7.20 9.32 -24.34
CA LYS A 23 -7.48 10.61 -23.69
C LYS A 23 -8.78 11.23 -24.20
N ASP A 24 -9.13 11.00 -25.47
CA ASP A 24 -10.47 11.24 -25.98
C ASP A 24 -11.43 10.14 -25.47
N LEU A 25 -12.18 10.45 -24.42
CA LEU A 25 -13.10 9.51 -23.78
C LEU A 25 -14.28 9.09 -24.68
N ASP A 26 -14.58 9.83 -25.75
CA ASP A 26 -15.63 9.45 -26.69
C ASP A 26 -15.16 8.35 -27.66
N LEU A 27 -13.86 8.29 -27.98
CA LEU A 27 -13.28 7.15 -28.70
C LEU A 27 -13.38 5.86 -27.89
N ILE A 28 -13.18 5.91 -26.57
CA ILE A 28 -13.42 4.75 -25.68
C ILE A 28 -14.88 4.29 -25.78
N LYS A 29 -15.84 5.21 -25.66
CA LYS A 29 -17.27 4.86 -25.73
C LYS A 29 -17.65 4.23 -27.07
N ARG A 30 -17.14 4.77 -28.18
CA ARG A 30 -17.39 4.22 -29.52
C ARG A 30 -16.84 2.80 -29.68
N GLN A 31 -15.69 2.49 -29.08
CA GLN A 31 -15.19 1.11 -29.03
C GLN A 31 -16.12 0.21 -28.20
N LEU A 32 -16.53 0.66 -27.01
CA LEU A 32 -17.38 -0.13 -26.11
C LEU A 32 -18.78 -0.40 -26.67
N TYR A 33 -19.41 0.58 -27.34
CA TYR A 33 -20.84 0.57 -27.62
C TYR A 33 -21.20 0.59 -29.11
N ASP A 34 -20.34 1.16 -29.96
CA ASP A 34 -20.65 1.37 -31.38
C ASP A 34 -19.86 0.44 -32.30
N GLY A 35 -19.03 -0.44 -31.73
CA GLY A 35 -18.24 -1.42 -32.48
C GLY A 35 -17.03 -0.83 -33.20
N LEU A 36 -16.59 0.38 -32.84
CA LEU A 36 -15.35 0.96 -33.39
C LEU A 36 -14.16 0.06 -33.04
N ASP A 37 -13.39 -0.36 -34.03
CA ASP A 37 -12.20 -1.20 -33.84
C ASP A 37 -10.98 -0.40 -34.27
N LEU A 38 -10.22 0.07 -33.29
CA LEU A 38 -9.02 0.88 -33.52
C LEU A 38 -7.80 -0.02 -33.66
N ARG A 39 -6.77 0.51 -34.33
CA ARG A 39 -5.46 -0.11 -34.49
C ARG A 39 -4.38 0.81 -33.92
N MET A 40 -3.23 0.25 -33.56
CA MET A 40 -2.09 1.06 -33.11
C MET A 40 -1.69 2.11 -34.16
N GLU A 41 -1.86 1.84 -35.45
CA GLU A 41 -1.57 2.80 -36.54
C GLU A 41 -2.54 4.01 -36.58
N ASP A 42 -3.69 3.94 -35.91
CA ASP A 42 -4.67 5.02 -35.86
C ASP A 42 -4.37 6.08 -34.79
N LEU A 43 -3.43 5.79 -33.87
CA LEU A 43 -3.17 6.57 -32.65
C LEU A 43 -1.66 6.67 -32.39
N SER A 44 -1.24 7.65 -31.60
CA SER A 44 0.08 7.60 -30.96
C SER A 44 -0.03 7.20 -29.49
N VAL A 45 1.08 6.83 -28.86
CA VAL A 45 1.10 6.49 -27.42
C VAL A 45 0.66 7.70 -26.57
N GLU A 46 0.96 8.92 -27.04
CA GLU A 46 0.55 10.17 -26.39
C GLU A 46 -0.96 10.42 -26.44
N ASP A 47 -1.70 9.78 -27.35
CA ASP A 47 -3.16 9.85 -27.40
C ASP A 47 -3.83 8.95 -26.34
N LEU A 48 -3.06 8.07 -25.70
CA LEU A 48 -3.55 7.11 -24.72
C LEU A 48 -3.54 7.67 -23.30
N LEU A 49 -4.49 7.22 -22.47
CA LEU A 49 -4.53 7.51 -21.05
C LEU A 49 -3.26 6.99 -20.38
N ASP A 50 -2.66 7.87 -19.60
CA ASP A 50 -1.47 7.61 -18.80
C ASP A 50 -1.83 7.66 -17.31
N ASP A 51 -0.97 7.10 -16.47
CA ASP A 51 -1.14 7.07 -15.01
C ASP A 51 -2.51 6.55 -14.56
N ILE A 52 -2.99 5.51 -15.25
CA ILE A 52 -4.24 4.83 -14.89
C ILE A 52 -4.05 4.14 -13.54
N ASN A 53 -4.52 4.79 -12.48
CA ASN A 53 -4.41 4.28 -11.13
C ASN A 53 -5.49 3.24 -10.81
N THR A 54 -5.26 2.48 -9.75
CA THR A 54 -6.17 1.39 -9.35
C THR A 54 -7.55 1.88 -8.89
N ASP A 55 -7.71 3.14 -8.45
CA ASP A 55 -9.02 3.72 -8.13
C ASP A 55 -9.84 4.06 -9.38
N VAL A 56 -9.21 4.37 -10.52
CA VAL A 56 -9.89 4.51 -11.82
C VAL A 56 -10.40 3.15 -12.32
N MET A 57 -9.59 2.11 -12.16
CA MET A 57 -9.92 0.73 -12.58
C MET A 57 -11.00 0.11 -11.69
N THR A 58 -10.82 0.13 -10.36
CA THR A 58 -11.76 -0.40 -9.37
C THR A 58 -11.88 0.56 -8.18
N PRO A 59 -12.80 1.55 -8.23
CA PRO A 59 -13.02 2.45 -7.11
C PRO A 59 -13.51 1.67 -5.88
N ALA A 60 -13.29 2.21 -4.68
CA ALA A 60 -13.45 1.48 -3.40
C ALA A 60 -14.73 0.63 -3.29
N TRP A 61 -15.88 1.13 -3.73
CA TRP A 61 -17.15 0.40 -3.65
C TRP A 61 -17.22 -0.85 -4.55
N VAL A 62 -16.44 -0.90 -5.64
CA VAL A 62 -16.29 -2.09 -6.50
C VAL A 62 -15.50 -3.16 -5.77
N CYS A 63 -14.56 -2.77 -4.93
CA CYS A 63 -13.76 -3.68 -4.11
C CYS A 63 -14.54 -4.25 -2.91
N PHE A 64 -15.82 -3.88 -2.73
CA PHE A 64 -16.68 -4.51 -1.73
C PHE A 64 -17.21 -5.87 -2.21
N ASP A 65 -17.02 -6.21 -3.49
CA ASP A 65 -17.22 -7.56 -4.01
C ASP A 65 -15.93 -8.38 -3.81
N HIS A 66 -16.07 -9.65 -3.42
CA HIS A 66 -14.94 -10.58 -3.26
C HIS A 66 -14.76 -11.51 -4.47
N ASP A 67 -15.82 -11.77 -5.23
CA ASP A 67 -15.78 -12.60 -6.44
C ASP A 67 -15.23 -11.76 -7.62
N PRO A 68 -14.09 -12.13 -8.22
CA PRO A 68 -13.55 -11.44 -9.39
C PRO A 68 -14.54 -11.31 -10.56
N ALA A 69 -15.45 -12.26 -10.73
CA ALA A 69 -16.47 -12.22 -11.79
C ALA A 69 -17.48 -11.08 -11.59
N GLU A 70 -17.79 -10.76 -10.33
CA GLU A 70 -18.63 -9.62 -9.93
C GLU A 70 -17.86 -8.30 -10.02
N ILE A 71 -16.60 -8.28 -9.55
CA ILE A 71 -15.69 -7.12 -9.70
C ILE A 71 -15.57 -6.70 -11.17
N ALA A 72 -15.37 -7.67 -12.08
CA ALA A 72 -15.24 -7.43 -13.51
C ALA A 72 -16.47 -6.77 -14.16
N LYS A 73 -17.67 -6.88 -13.57
CA LYS A 73 -18.86 -6.16 -14.07
C LYS A 73 -18.68 -4.65 -13.97
N ASN A 74 -17.84 -4.18 -13.06
CA ASN A 74 -17.60 -2.77 -12.81
C ASN A 74 -16.16 -2.34 -13.11
N ALA A 75 -15.46 -3.05 -13.99
CA ALA A 75 -14.16 -2.62 -14.51
C ALA A 75 -14.24 -1.17 -15.04
N TYR A 76 -13.23 -0.37 -14.67
CA TYR A 76 -13.10 1.05 -15.02
C TYR A 76 -14.24 1.96 -14.54
N ALA A 77 -14.93 1.59 -13.45
CA ALA A 77 -16.02 2.40 -12.90
C ALA A 77 -15.59 3.78 -12.38
N GLY A 78 -14.29 3.99 -12.11
CA GLY A 78 -13.75 5.29 -11.69
C GLY A 78 -13.51 6.26 -12.86
N LEU A 79 -13.56 5.79 -14.12
CA LEU A 79 -13.39 6.65 -15.28
C LEU A 79 -14.71 7.37 -15.60
N MET A 80 -14.78 8.66 -15.24
CA MET A 80 -15.98 9.49 -15.34
C MET A 80 -15.84 10.56 -16.43
N HIS A 81 -16.92 10.81 -17.18
CA HIS A 81 -17.03 11.90 -18.15
C HIS A 81 -18.42 12.55 -17.98
N ASN A 82 -18.46 13.86 -17.68
CA ASN A 82 -19.69 14.63 -17.44
C ASN A 82 -20.61 14.00 -16.38
N GLY A 83 -20.03 13.52 -15.28
CA GLY A 83 -20.77 12.89 -14.17
C GLY A 83 -21.29 11.48 -14.47
N LEU A 84 -20.98 10.92 -15.64
CA LEU A 84 -21.37 9.57 -16.02
C LEU A 84 -20.13 8.68 -16.19
N ARG A 85 -20.26 7.40 -15.85
CA ARG A 85 -19.23 6.40 -16.12
C ARG A 85 -19.01 6.27 -17.63
N VAL A 86 -17.75 6.30 -18.06
CA VAL A 86 -17.36 5.93 -19.43
C VAL A 86 -17.64 4.44 -19.66
N PHE A 87 -17.27 3.61 -18.69
CA PHE A 87 -17.58 2.19 -18.65
C PHE A 87 -18.83 1.93 -17.83
N ARG A 88 -19.97 1.71 -18.48
CA ARG A 88 -21.18 1.17 -17.82
C ARG A 88 -20.96 -0.24 -17.29
N GLU A 89 -21.86 -0.70 -16.43
CA GLU A 89 -21.83 -2.07 -15.93
C GLU A 89 -21.77 -3.09 -17.10
N ASN A 90 -20.93 -4.11 -16.97
CA ASN A 90 -20.63 -5.15 -17.95
C ASN A 90 -20.03 -4.65 -19.28
N ALA A 91 -19.67 -3.37 -19.43
CA ALA A 91 -19.20 -2.84 -20.71
C ALA A 91 -17.94 -3.54 -21.23
N LEU A 92 -16.95 -3.77 -20.36
CA LEU A 92 -15.73 -4.48 -20.75
C LEU A 92 -16.02 -5.96 -21.07
N LYS A 93 -16.77 -6.65 -20.19
CA LYS A 93 -17.15 -8.07 -20.35
C LYS A 93 -17.89 -8.32 -21.68
N ASN A 94 -18.80 -7.43 -22.03
CA ASN A 94 -19.64 -7.56 -23.22
C ASN A 94 -18.95 -7.07 -24.50
N GLY A 95 -17.83 -6.37 -24.38
CA GLY A 95 -17.15 -5.72 -25.50
C GLY A 95 -16.38 -6.67 -26.44
N ASN A 96 -16.25 -7.94 -26.06
CA ASN A 96 -15.51 -8.99 -26.77
C ASN A 96 -14.03 -8.62 -27.03
N PHE A 97 -13.42 -7.93 -26.07
CA PHE A 97 -12.01 -7.58 -26.10
C PHE A 97 -11.15 -8.72 -25.53
N GLU A 98 -9.95 -8.87 -26.06
CA GLU A 98 -8.91 -9.77 -25.52
C GLU A 98 -7.65 -9.01 -25.09
N VAL A 99 -7.47 -7.80 -25.62
CA VAL A 99 -6.33 -6.92 -25.34
C VAL A 99 -6.84 -5.56 -24.86
N ILE A 100 -6.15 -5.00 -23.87
CA ILE A 100 -6.38 -3.61 -23.41
C ILE A 100 -5.09 -2.80 -23.49
N VAL A 101 -5.20 -1.55 -23.95
CA VAL A 101 -4.04 -0.71 -24.30
C VAL A 101 -4.08 0.59 -23.51
N SER A 102 -2.97 0.94 -22.88
CA SER A 102 -2.74 2.16 -22.09
C SER A 102 -1.51 2.91 -22.60
N GLY A 103 -1.28 4.13 -22.14
CA GLY A 103 -0.15 4.98 -22.54
C GLY A 103 1.17 4.58 -21.88
N GLN A 104 1.80 5.54 -21.21
CA GLN A 104 3.17 5.35 -20.70
C GLN A 104 3.24 4.47 -19.45
N ARG A 105 2.30 4.62 -18.51
CA ARG A 105 2.32 3.90 -17.23
C ARG A 105 0.92 3.44 -16.82
N LYS A 106 0.82 2.20 -16.34
CA LYS A 106 -0.44 1.58 -15.89
C LYS A 106 -0.33 1.00 -14.47
N GLY A 107 -1.39 1.18 -13.68
CA GLY A 107 -1.61 0.46 -12.41
C GLY A 107 -1.02 1.11 -11.16
N THR A 108 -0.86 2.43 -11.13
CA THR A 108 -0.32 3.15 -9.96
C THR A 108 -1.30 3.14 -8.77
N GLY A 109 -0.78 3.37 -7.56
CA GLY A 109 -1.59 3.52 -6.34
C GLY A 109 -1.67 2.27 -5.46
N SER A 110 -2.88 1.92 -5.00
CA SER A 110 -3.12 0.85 -4.02
C SER A 110 -2.72 -0.53 -4.57
N SER A 111 -2.22 -1.41 -3.68
CA SER A 111 -1.84 -2.80 -3.99
C SER A 111 -2.99 -3.74 -4.36
N ARG A 112 -4.24 -3.23 -4.35
CA ARG A 112 -5.45 -4.03 -4.60
C ARG A 112 -5.34 -4.80 -5.91
N GLU A 113 -5.43 -6.13 -5.81
CA GLU A 113 -5.37 -7.01 -6.98
C GLU A 113 -6.63 -6.92 -7.85
N THR A 114 -7.74 -6.42 -7.28
CA THR A 114 -9.01 -6.20 -7.97
C THR A 114 -8.88 -5.41 -9.27
N ALA A 115 -7.89 -4.52 -9.37
CA ALA A 115 -7.60 -3.76 -10.59
C ALA A 115 -7.17 -4.67 -11.76
N ALA A 116 -6.27 -5.64 -11.52
CA ALA A 116 -5.88 -6.62 -12.55
C ALA A 116 -6.98 -7.67 -12.76
N GLN A 117 -7.61 -8.14 -11.67
CA GLN A 117 -8.73 -9.10 -11.72
C GLN A 117 -9.87 -8.62 -12.60
N CYS A 118 -10.24 -7.33 -12.52
CA CYS A 118 -11.38 -6.81 -13.28
C CYS A 118 -11.18 -6.90 -14.80
N GLU A 119 -9.94 -6.81 -15.28
CA GLU A 119 -9.59 -7.00 -16.68
C GLU A 119 -9.58 -8.49 -17.03
N ARG A 120 -8.90 -9.28 -16.20
CA ARG A 120 -8.75 -10.72 -16.40
C ARG A 120 -10.09 -11.45 -16.50
N TRP A 121 -11.00 -11.20 -15.55
CA TRP A 121 -12.34 -11.78 -15.52
C TRP A 121 -13.32 -11.11 -16.49
N ALA A 122 -12.93 -10.02 -17.14
CA ALA A 122 -13.64 -9.48 -18.29
C ALA A 122 -13.20 -10.08 -19.64
N GLY A 123 -12.20 -10.97 -19.64
CA GLY A 123 -11.71 -11.67 -20.82
C GLY A 123 -10.44 -11.07 -21.43
N ILE A 124 -9.79 -10.13 -20.74
CA ILE A 124 -8.50 -9.58 -21.16
C ILE A 124 -7.39 -10.55 -20.79
N ASN A 125 -6.64 -11.00 -21.79
CA ASN A 125 -5.50 -11.91 -21.62
C ASN A 125 -4.15 -11.20 -21.84
N ILE A 126 -4.14 -10.10 -22.61
CA ILE A 126 -2.93 -9.32 -22.91
C ILE A 126 -3.15 -7.86 -22.50
N VAL A 127 -2.21 -7.30 -21.75
CA VAL A 127 -2.23 -5.90 -21.31
C VAL A 127 -1.05 -5.16 -21.93
N ILE A 128 -1.32 -4.03 -22.59
CA ILE A 128 -0.32 -3.26 -23.34
C ILE A 128 -0.13 -1.88 -22.71
N ALA A 129 1.11 -1.54 -22.39
CA ALA A 129 1.54 -0.21 -21.93
C ALA A 129 3.06 -0.07 -22.13
N ALA A 130 3.60 1.15 -22.08
CA ALA A 130 5.06 1.32 -22.14
C ALA A 130 5.75 0.84 -20.85
N SER A 131 5.07 0.94 -19.71
CA SER A 131 5.53 0.48 -18.41
C SER A 131 4.38 0.16 -17.45
N PHE A 132 4.67 -0.66 -16.44
CA PHE A 132 3.70 -1.09 -15.42
C PHE A 132 4.22 -0.72 -14.02
N ALA A 133 3.32 -0.27 -13.14
CA ALA A 133 3.67 -0.10 -11.73
C ALA A 133 4.04 -1.47 -11.11
N PRO A 134 5.13 -1.60 -10.32
CA PRO A 134 5.67 -2.90 -9.91
C PRO A 134 4.68 -3.87 -9.24
N ILE A 135 3.78 -3.35 -8.39
CA ILE A 135 2.76 -4.19 -7.73
C ILE A 135 1.69 -4.62 -8.73
N HIS A 136 1.28 -3.75 -9.65
CA HIS A 136 0.30 -4.09 -10.67
C HIS A 136 0.86 -5.10 -11.68
N GLU A 137 2.12 -4.94 -12.10
CA GLU A 137 2.84 -5.92 -12.92
C GLU A 137 2.84 -7.30 -12.24
N ARG A 138 3.21 -7.34 -10.96
CA ARG A 138 3.22 -8.56 -10.16
C ARG A 138 1.84 -9.22 -10.07
N ASN A 139 0.78 -8.44 -9.86
CA ASN A 139 -0.59 -8.94 -9.83
C ASN A 139 -1.01 -9.55 -11.19
N ASN A 140 -0.66 -8.93 -12.31
CA ASN A 140 -0.91 -9.49 -13.65
C ASN A 140 -0.16 -10.82 -13.86
N ILE A 141 1.11 -10.90 -13.47
CA ILE A 141 1.92 -12.13 -13.50
C ILE A 141 1.26 -13.24 -12.67
N ASN A 142 0.84 -12.92 -11.45
CA ASN A 142 0.23 -13.89 -10.54
C ASN A 142 -1.08 -14.47 -11.11
N LEU A 143 -1.84 -13.66 -11.85
CA LEU A 143 -3.08 -14.04 -12.53
C LEU A 143 -2.88 -14.69 -13.92
N GLY A 144 -1.63 -14.79 -14.38
CA GLY A 144 -1.27 -15.36 -15.68
C GLY A 144 -1.64 -14.48 -16.88
N GLN A 145 -1.77 -13.16 -16.71
CA GLN A 145 -1.94 -12.22 -17.82
C GLN A 145 -0.58 -11.95 -18.49
N LEU A 146 -0.59 -11.84 -19.82
CA LEU A 146 0.58 -11.44 -20.58
C LEU A 146 0.66 -9.92 -20.64
N MET A 147 1.87 -9.38 -20.53
CA MET A 147 2.14 -7.95 -20.65
C MET A 147 3.17 -7.71 -21.74
N ALA A 148 2.99 -6.64 -22.52
CA ALA A 148 3.92 -6.25 -23.58
C ALA A 148 3.80 -4.76 -23.91
N ASP A 149 4.69 -4.28 -24.78
CA ASP A 149 4.68 -2.92 -25.30
C ASP A 149 3.78 -2.77 -26.54
N HIS A 150 3.68 -1.53 -27.04
CA HIS A 150 2.88 -1.19 -28.21
C HIS A 150 3.40 -1.82 -29.50
N ASP A 151 4.71 -2.08 -29.61
CA ASP A 151 5.33 -2.69 -30.80
C ASP A 151 4.87 -4.15 -30.96
N VAL A 152 4.82 -4.90 -29.86
CA VAL A 152 4.24 -6.25 -29.83
C VAL A 152 2.78 -6.23 -30.28
N LEU A 153 1.99 -5.23 -29.85
CA LEU A 153 0.60 -5.10 -30.27
C LEU A 153 0.47 -4.83 -31.78
N GLU A 154 1.30 -3.96 -32.35
CA GLU A 154 1.26 -3.67 -33.79
C GLU A 154 1.52 -4.95 -34.61
N ARG A 155 2.50 -5.75 -34.21
CA ARG A 155 2.81 -7.07 -34.82
C ARG A 155 1.63 -8.03 -34.72
N LEU A 156 1.02 -8.16 -33.54
CA LEU A 156 -0.18 -8.98 -33.32
C LEU A 156 -1.34 -8.53 -34.22
N GLN A 157 -1.58 -7.21 -34.32
CA GLN A 157 -2.63 -6.64 -35.19
C GLN A 157 -2.34 -6.79 -36.68
N ASN A 158 -1.08 -7.03 -37.07
CA ASN A 158 -0.66 -7.36 -38.42
C ASN A 158 -0.73 -8.87 -38.73
N GLY A 159 -1.27 -9.67 -37.79
CA GLY A 159 -1.50 -11.09 -37.96
C GLY A 159 -0.28 -11.97 -37.65
N GLU A 160 0.75 -11.40 -37.02
CA GLU A 160 1.90 -12.17 -36.56
C GLU A 160 1.52 -13.05 -35.36
N SER A 161 2.12 -14.25 -35.31
CA SER A 161 2.06 -15.15 -34.15
C SER A 161 3.41 -15.05 -33.43
N ILE A 162 3.39 -14.50 -32.22
CA ILE A 162 4.59 -14.15 -31.44
C ILE A 162 4.90 -15.28 -30.46
N SER A 163 6.18 -15.59 -30.25
CA SER A 163 6.58 -16.63 -29.28
C SER A 163 6.23 -16.19 -27.86
N LEU A 164 5.75 -17.11 -27.01
CA LEU A 164 5.55 -16.82 -25.58
C LEU A 164 6.82 -16.27 -24.92
N SER A 165 7.99 -16.75 -25.34
CA SER A 165 9.28 -16.28 -24.85
C SER A 165 9.52 -14.78 -25.06
N GLU A 166 8.91 -14.16 -26.09
CA GLU A 166 9.03 -12.70 -26.30
C GLU A 166 8.24 -11.90 -25.26
N PHE A 167 7.25 -12.51 -24.59
CA PHE A 167 6.53 -11.91 -23.47
C PHE A 167 7.20 -12.15 -22.12
N THR A 168 8.15 -13.09 -22.05
CA THR A 168 8.74 -13.52 -20.77
C THR A 168 10.25 -13.27 -20.64
N ASN A 169 10.98 -13.10 -21.75
CA ASN A 169 12.45 -12.98 -21.74
C ASN A 169 13.01 -11.82 -20.89
N GLN A 170 12.22 -10.79 -20.64
CA GLN A 170 12.57 -9.65 -19.80
C GLN A 170 12.55 -9.98 -18.30
N TYR A 171 11.88 -11.08 -17.93
CA TYR A 171 11.75 -11.52 -16.56
C TYR A 171 12.90 -12.42 -16.12
N ASP A 172 13.10 -12.51 -14.80
CA ASP A 172 14.00 -13.49 -14.22
C ASP A 172 13.47 -14.92 -14.43
N PRO A 173 14.34 -15.95 -14.36
CA PRO A 173 13.94 -17.34 -14.62
C PRO A 173 12.74 -17.86 -13.82
N VAL A 174 12.52 -17.40 -12.57
CA VAL A 174 11.38 -17.86 -11.77
C VAL A 174 10.10 -17.18 -12.22
N THR A 175 10.16 -15.87 -12.47
CA THR A 175 9.02 -15.11 -12.99
C THR A 175 8.61 -15.60 -14.38
N GLN A 176 9.57 -15.96 -15.25
CA GLN A 176 9.30 -16.63 -16.53
C GLN A 176 8.46 -17.90 -16.32
N LEU A 177 8.92 -18.78 -15.44
CA LEU A 177 8.21 -20.02 -15.12
C LEU A 177 6.81 -19.77 -14.55
N ILE A 178 6.61 -18.74 -13.72
CA ILE A 178 5.27 -18.38 -13.20
C ILE A 178 4.32 -18.06 -14.36
N VAL A 179 4.73 -17.20 -15.29
CA VAL A 179 3.91 -16.84 -16.45
C VAL A 179 3.68 -18.05 -17.36
N GLU A 180 4.71 -18.84 -17.65
CA GLU A 180 4.65 -20.02 -18.52
C GLU A 180 3.78 -21.16 -17.98
N HIS A 181 3.54 -21.20 -16.67
CA HIS A 181 2.58 -22.14 -16.05
C HIS A 181 1.16 -21.58 -15.98
N GLY A 182 0.93 -20.34 -16.42
CA GLY A 182 -0.39 -19.70 -16.41
C GLY A 182 -0.71 -18.98 -15.09
N GLY A 183 0.31 -18.60 -14.32
CA GLY A 183 0.17 -17.83 -13.08
C GLY A 183 0.73 -18.55 -11.86
N LEU A 184 0.55 -17.92 -10.70
CA LEU A 184 1.22 -18.30 -9.46
C LEU A 184 0.76 -19.64 -8.90
N PHE A 185 -0.56 -19.92 -8.88
CA PHE A 185 -1.08 -21.17 -8.34
C PHE A 185 -0.65 -22.41 -9.13
N PRO A 186 -0.79 -22.45 -10.48
CA PRO A 186 -0.27 -23.57 -11.27
C PRO A 186 1.23 -23.79 -11.07
N PHE A 187 2.02 -22.70 -11.07
CA PHE A 187 3.45 -22.76 -10.78
C PHE A 187 3.73 -23.40 -9.41
N ALA A 188 3.04 -22.95 -8.36
CA ALA A 188 3.26 -23.45 -7.01
C ALA A 188 2.85 -24.92 -6.85
N LYS A 189 1.81 -25.35 -7.56
CA LYS A 189 1.41 -26.77 -7.63
C LYS A 189 2.50 -27.63 -8.29
N ALA A 190 3.04 -27.18 -9.43
CA ALA A 190 4.12 -27.89 -10.14
C ALA A 190 5.41 -27.98 -9.32
N LEU A 191 5.76 -26.91 -8.58
CA LEU A 191 6.90 -26.93 -7.67
C LEU A 191 6.68 -27.90 -6.50
N LYS A 192 5.49 -27.86 -5.88
CA LYS A 192 5.15 -28.73 -4.73
C LYS A 192 5.06 -30.21 -5.12
N SER A 193 4.64 -30.53 -6.34
CA SER A 193 4.61 -31.92 -6.85
C SER A 193 5.98 -32.44 -7.30
N GLY A 194 6.99 -31.55 -7.42
CA GLY A 194 8.32 -31.90 -7.93
C GLY A 194 8.39 -32.02 -9.45
N GLU A 195 7.33 -31.61 -10.17
CA GLU A 195 7.32 -31.50 -11.64
C GLU A 195 8.26 -30.39 -12.12
N LEU A 196 8.41 -29.35 -11.30
CA LEU A 196 9.32 -28.23 -11.54
C LEU A 196 10.41 -28.20 -10.47
N ASN A 197 11.65 -27.94 -10.88
CA ASN A 197 12.76 -27.68 -9.98
C ASN A 197 13.37 -26.33 -10.30
N LEU A 198 13.65 -25.54 -9.27
CA LEU A 198 14.37 -24.27 -9.43
C LEU A 198 15.87 -24.51 -9.54
N ALA A 199 16.53 -23.68 -10.35
CA ALA A 199 17.98 -23.67 -10.41
C ALA A 199 18.58 -23.27 -9.04
N PRO A 200 19.70 -23.88 -8.62
CA PRO A 200 20.38 -23.46 -7.40
C PRO A 200 20.90 -22.03 -7.55
N LEU A 201 20.91 -21.29 -6.45
CA LEU A 201 21.49 -19.95 -6.45
C LEU A 201 23.02 -20.04 -6.46
N ASP A 202 23.67 -19.25 -7.32
CA ASP A 202 25.13 -19.26 -7.47
C ASP A 202 25.80 -17.95 -7.02
N THR A 203 25.05 -17.08 -6.35
CA THR A 203 25.55 -15.79 -5.89
C THR A 203 26.73 -16.00 -4.92
N PRO A 204 27.92 -15.44 -5.23
CA PRO A 204 29.09 -15.63 -4.40
C PRO A 204 28.96 -14.88 -3.07
N GLN A 205 29.82 -15.24 -2.12
CA GLN A 205 29.92 -14.52 -0.85
C GLN A 205 30.21 -13.03 -1.09
N ARG A 206 29.37 -12.18 -0.50
CA ARG A 206 29.46 -10.72 -0.63
C ARG A 206 28.81 -10.03 0.56
N PRO A 207 29.16 -8.75 0.83
CA PRO A 207 28.39 -7.91 1.73
C PRO A 207 26.93 -7.75 1.27
N MET A 208 26.01 -7.86 2.22
CA MET A 208 24.57 -7.75 2.03
C MET A 208 23.96 -6.61 2.86
N THR A 209 23.00 -5.92 2.27
CA THR A 209 22.09 -4.94 2.90
C THR A 209 21.14 -5.64 3.87
N MET A 210 20.38 -4.90 4.70
CA MET A 210 19.45 -5.54 5.65
C MET A 210 18.40 -6.39 4.93
N ALA A 211 17.85 -5.90 3.81
CA ALA A 211 16.88 -6.65 3.02
C ALA A 211 17.48 -7.95 2.45
N GLU A 212 18.68 -7.87 1.85
CA GLU A 212 19.38 -9.05 1.33
C GLU A 212 19.68 -10.06 2.45
N ARG A 213 20.10 -9.61 3.64
CA ARG A 213 20.37 -10.51 4.79
C ARG A 213 19.13 -11.23 5.29
N ILE A 214 17.99 -10.53 5.42
CA ILE A 214 16.74 -11.15 5.85
C ILE A 214 16.24 -12.16 4.81
N ILE A 215 16.34 -11.84 3.52
CA ILE A 215 15.96 -12.79 2.46
C ILE A 215 16.88 -14.01 2.45
N SER A 216 18.20 -13.79 2.52
CA SER A 216 19.23 -14.85 2.55
C SER A 216 19.00 -15.83 3.71
N ARG A 217 18.64 -15.34 4.90
CA ARG A 217 18.33 -16.19 6.06
C ARG A 217 17.09 -17.07 5.88
N ASN A 218 16.17 -16.67 5.00
CA ASN A 218 14.87 -17.30 4.84
C ASN A 218 14.75 -18.13 3.55
N LEU A 219 15.86 -18.37 2.83
CA LEU A 219 15.83 -19.11 1.57
C LEU A 219 15.31 -20.54 1.76
N VAL A 220 14.40 -20.96 0.88
CA VAL A 220 13.88 -22.33 0.84
C VAL A 220 14.70 -23.17 -0.13
N GLY A 221 15.18 -24.33 0.32
CA GLY A 221 15.89 -25.30 -0.52
C GLY A 221 17.31 -24.87 -0.92
N GLN A 222 17.90 -23.88 -0.25
CA GLN A 222 19.28 -23.43 -0.44
C GLN A 222 20.14 -23.73 0.80
N PRO A 223 21.47 -23.79 0.67
CA PRO A 223 22.36 -23.97 1.83
C PRO A 223 22.31 -22.77 2.80
N ASP A 224 22.48 -23.05 4.09
CA ASP A 224 22.62 -22.01 5.11
C ASP A 224 23.76 -21.04 4.76
N GLY A 225 23.51 -19.74 4.88
CA GLY A 225 24.49 -18.69 4.57
C GLY A 225 24.70 -18.42 3.08
N GLN A 226 23.84 -18.96 2.21
CA GLN A 226 23.82 -18.60 0.79
C GLN A 226 23.49 -17.10 0.63
N CYS A 227 24.43 -16.34 0.06
CA CYS A 227 24.24 -14.92 -0.22
C CYS A 227 23.23 -14.71 -1.36
N VAL A 228 22.60 -13.55 -1.35
CA VAL A 228 21.75 -13.05 -2.43
C VAL A 228 22.27 -11.70 -2.94
N LYS A 229 21.85 -11.30 -4.14
CA LYS A 229 22.07 -9.97 -4.72
C LYS A 229 20.80 -9.44 -5.38
N PRO A 230 20.69 -8.14 -5.67
CA PRO A 230 19.51 -7.60 -6.32
C PRO A 230 19.29 -8.26 -7.69
N GLY A 231 18.03 -8.56 -7.99
CA GLY A 231 17.61 -9.28 -9.18
C GLY A 231 17.66 -10.80 -9.06
N ASP A 232 18.26 -11.38 -8.02
CA ASP A 232 18.18 -12.82 -7.78
C ASP A 232 16.72 -13.23 -7.57
N PRO A 233 16.26 -14.27 -8.28
CA PRO A 233 14.92 -14.81 -8.08
C PRO A 233 14.95 -15.96 -7.07
N VAL A 234 14.31 -15.77 -5.93
CA VAL A 234 14.39 -16.72 -4.82
C VAL A 234 13.02 -17.10 -4.30
N ILE A 235 12.97 -18.22 -3.58
CA ILE A 235 11.86 -18.58 -2.71
C ILE A 235 12.31 -18.35 -1.28
N ALA A 236 11.49 -17.66 -0.49
CA ALA A 236 11.76 -17.41 0.91
C ALA A 236 10.56 -17.82 1.78
N GLU A 237 10.85 -18.42 2.94
CA GLU A 237 9.87 -18.64 4.00
C GLU A 237 9.45 -17.30 4.60
N VAL A 238 8.18 -17.19 4.98
CA VAL A 238 7.67 -16.06 5.76
C VAL A 238 7.46 -16.43 7.23
N GLN A 239 7.74 -15.48 8.11
CA GLN A 239 7.53 -15.66 9.54
C GLN A 239 6.09 -15.34 9.95
N GLY A 240 5.39 -14.52 9.16
CA GLY A 240 4.00 -14.20 9.40
C GLY A 240 3.38 -13.34 8.29
N GLY A 241 2.14 -12.96 8.52
CA GLY A 241 1.37 -12.14 7.60
C GLY A 241 0.00 -11.83 8.15
N TYR A 242 -0.71 -10.92 7.49
CA TYR A 242 -2.09 -10.63 7.84
C TYR A 242 -2.90 -10.17 6.64
N SER A 243 -4.21 -10.29 6.79
CA SER A 243 -5.18 -9.71 5.88
C SER A 243 -6.23 -8.94 6.67
N HIS A 244 -7.10 -8.25 5.96
CA HIS A 244 -8.16 -7.43 6.53
C HIS A 244 -9.44 -7.69 5.73
N GLU A 245 -10.61 -7.37 6.26
CA GLU A 245 -11.92 -7.83 5.78
C GLU A 245 -12.17 -7.54 4.29
N PHE A 246 -11.56 -6.46 3.80
CA PHE A 246 -11.53 -6.06 2.40
C PHE A 246 -10.96 -7.14 1.45
N THR A 247 -9.93 -7.87 1.90
CA THR A 247 -9.15 -8.80 1.07
C THR A 247 -9.19 -10.25 1.61
N THR A 248 -9.45 -10.45 2.92
CA THR A 248 -9.60 -11.80 3.51
C THR A 248 -10.66 -12.61 2.77
N ALA A 249 -11.78 -11.98 2.39
CA ALA A 249 -12.83 -12.64 1.63
C ALA A 249 -12.33 -13.15 0.26
N GLN A 250 -11.52 -12.38 -0.46
CA GLN A 250 -10.92 -12.82 -1.73
C GLN A 250 -9.95 -13.99 -1.51
N VAL A 251 -9.11 -13.89 -0.47
CA VAL A 251 -8.17 -14.97 -0.09
C VAL A 251 -8.93 -16.26 0.20
N HIS A 252 -10.04 -16.19 0.95
CA HIS A 252 -10.90 -17.33 1.24
C HIS A 252 -11.44 -17.97 -0.05
N THR A 253 -12.03 -17.16 -0.93
CA THR A 253 -12.57 -17.62 -2.22
C THR A 253 -11.50 -18.29 -3.09
N PHE A 254 -10.31 -17.70 -3.20
CA PHE A 254 -9.23 -18.28 -4.00
C PHE A 254 -8.76 -19.63 -3.45
N LEU A 255 -8.64 -19.75 -2.13
CA LEU A 255 -8.26 -21.02 -1.51
C LEU A 255 -9.33 -22.09 -1.73
N GLN A 256 -10.61 -21.75 -1.66
CA GLN A 256 -11.73 -22.66 -1.98
C GLN A 256 -11.70 -23.08 -3.45
N GLU A 257 -11.53 -22.14 -4.38
CA GLU A 257 -11.47 -22.44 -5.81
C GLU A 257 -10.27 -23.30 -6.18
N GLU A 258 -9.11 -23.08 -5.54
CA GLU A 258 -7.86 -23.72 -5.91
C GLU A 258 -7.61 -25.06 -5.22
N TYR A 259 -8.09 -25.21 -3.98
CA TYR A 259 -7.83 -26.38 -3.12
C TYR A 259 -9.10 -27.06 -2.60
N GLY A 260 -10.28 -26.53 -2.92
CA GLY A 260 -11.58 -27.03 -2.48
C GLY A 260 -12.01 -26.49 -1.11
N GLU A 261 -13.28 -26.69 -0.77
CA GLU A 261 -13.91 -26.24 0.48
C GLU A 261 -13.19 -26.70 1.76
N GLY A 262 -12.47 -27.83 1.70
CA GLY A 262 -11.76 -28.42 2.83
C GLY A 262 -10.30 -28.00 2.97
N TYR A 263 -9.86 -26.90 2.33
CA TYR A 263 -8.47 -26.45 2.38
C TYR A 263 -8.00 -26.20 3.82
N GLN A 264 -6.70 -26.33 4.08
CA GLN A 264 -6.10 -26.07 5.39
C GLN A 264 -4.83 -25.24 5.24
N LEU A 265 -4.51 -24.45 6.26
CA LEU A 265 -3.26 -23.69 6.33
C LEU A 265 -2.23 -24.46 7.18
N PRO A 266 -0.96 -24.61 6.75
CA PRO A 266 0.04 -25.34 7.51
C PRO A 266 0.39 -24.72 8.86
N ASN A 267 0.38 -23.39 8.96
CA ASN A 267 0.78 -22.62 10.15
C ASN A 267 -0.17 -21.45 10.41
N PRO A 268 -1.46 -21.69 10.73
CA PRO A 268 -2.45 -20.63 10.83
C PRO A 268 -2.11 -19.61 11.92
N GLY A 269 -1.47 -20.06 13.01
CA GLY A 269 -0.98 -19.19 14.07
C GLY A 269 0.14 -18.23 13.66
N LYS A 270 0.69 -18.28 12.44
CA LYS A 270 1.60 -17.25 11.90
C LYS A 270 0.85 -16.09 11.25
N PHE A 271 -0.44 -16.26 10.97
CA PHE A 271 -1.24 -15.32 10.21
C PHE A 271 -2.36 -14.70 11.05
N ALA A 272 -2.89 -13.56 10.61
CA ALA A 272 -3.97 -12.85 11.28
C ALA A 272 -5.00 -12.26 10.30
N VAL A 273 -6.20 -12.03 10.79
CA VAL A 273 -7.24 -11.24 10.11
C VAL A 273 -7.64 -10.03 10.96
N PHE A 274 -8.00 -8.94 10.30
CA PHE A 274 -8.35 -7.66 10.92
C PHE A 274 -9.68 -7.13 10.38
N GLU A 275 -10.52 -6.57 11.25
CA GLU A 275 -11.66 -5.75 10.83
C GLU A 275 -11.39 -4.28 11.21
N ASP A 276 -10.79 -3.52 10.30
CA ASP A 276 -10.35 -2.14 10.54
C ASP A 276 -10.66 -1.19 9.38
N HIS A 277 -10.81 -1.68 8.15
CA HIS A 277 -10.91 -0.84 6.96
C HIS A 277 -12.30 -0.20 6.80
N LEU A 278 -13.35 -1.00 6.83
CA LEU A 278 -14.73 -0.64 6.51
C LEU A 278 -15.60 -0.47 7.75
N LEU A 279 -15.01 -0.50 8.95
CA LEU A 279 -15.71 -0.38 10.23
C LEU A 279 -16.63 0.86 10.29
N TYR A 280 -16.16 1.98 9.74
CA TYR A 280 -16.88 3.26 9.73
C TYR A 280 -17.50 3.61 8.38
N ALA A 281 -17.61 2.64 7.45
CA ALA A 281 -18.11 2.90 6.09
C ALA A 281 -19.52 3.50 6.07
N GLN A 282 -20.39 3.15 7.02
CA GLN A 282 -21.75 3.69 7.15
C GLN A 282 -21.79 5.21 7.36
N HIS A 283 -20.70 5.83 7.80
CA HIS A 283 -20.62 7.29 7.97
C HIS A 283 -20.35 8.02 6.66
N ASN A 284 -19.94 7.33 5.59
CA ASN A 284 -19.79 7.90 4.27
C ASN A 284 -21.06 7.66 3.44
N PRO A 285 -21.81 8.72 3.05
CA PRO A 285 -23.02 8.57 2.22
C PRO A 285 -22.80 7.81 0.91
N LYS A 286 -21.57 7.83 0.35
CA LYS A 286 -21.22 7.07 -0.87
C LYS A 286 -21.17 5.56 -0.64
N PHE A 287 -20.92 5.11 0.59
CA PHE A 287 -20.80 3.69 0.94
C PHE A 287 -22.09 3.10 1.51
N VAL A 288 -22.99 3.94 2.05
CA VAL A 288 -24.31 3.51 2.57
C VAL A 288 -25.07 2.56 1.62
N PRO A 289 -25.15 2.79 0.29
CA PRO A 289 -25.84 1.86 -0.62
C PRO A 289 -25.25 0.46 -0.69
N PHE A 290 -23.97 0.29 -0.29
CA PHE A 290 -23.21 -0.94 -0.43
C PHE A 290 -22.96 -1.65 0.91
N MET A 291 -23.56 -1.20 2.01
CA MET A 291 -23.32 -1.80 3.34
C MET A 291 -23.69 -3.28 3.43
N HIS A 292 -24.59 -3.78 2.58
CA HIS A 292 -24.88 -5.22 2.49
C HIS A 292 -23.65 -6.01 2.00
N LYS A 293 -22.87 -5.46 1.06
CA LYS A 293 -21.61 -6.07 0.59
C LYS A 293 -20.54 -6.00 1.66
N VAL A 294 -20.43 -4.87 2.36
CA VAL A 294 -19.52 -4.72 3.50
C VAL A 294 -19.82 -5.79 4.56
N GLN A 295 -21.10 -6.05 4.85
CA GLN A 295 -21.48 -7.12 5.77
C GLN A 295 -21.08 -8.51 5.23
N THR A 296 -21.26 -8.79 3.94
CA THR A 296 -20.79 -10.03 3.32
C THR A 296 -19.28 -10.23 3.51
N LEU A 297 -18.46 -9.17 3.34
CA LEU A 297 -17.02 -9.25 3.55
C LEU A 297 -16.67 -9.59 5.01
N ARG A 298 -17.35 -8.99 5.98
CA ARG A 298 -17.20 -9.31 7.41
C ARG A 298 -17.54 -10.76 7.71
N ASP A 299 -18.69 -11.22 7.21
CA ASP A 299 -19.16 -12.59 7.41
C ASP A 299 -18.16 -13.61 6.82
N LEU A 300 -17.61 -13.32 5.64
CA LEU A 300 -16.60 -14.18 5.00
C LEU A 300 -15.25 -14.15 5.72
N GLN A 301 -14.86 -13.03 6.31
CA GLN A 301 -13.67 -12.99 7.17
C GLN A 301 -13.85 -13.87 8.41
N VAL A 302 -15.00 -13.77 9.08
CA VAL A 302 -15.32 -14.64 10.23
C VAL A 302 -15.28 -16.11 9.80
N ALA A 303 -15.92 -16.46 8.68
CA ALA A 303 -15.89 -17.82 8.15
C ALA A 303 -14.45 -18.30 7.86
N PHE A 304 -13.61 -17.45 7.25
CA PHE A 304 -12.21 -17.76 7.01
C PHE A 304 -11.44 -18.00 8.32
N GLN A 305 -11.66 -17.14 9.33
CA GLN A 305 -11.01 -17.24 10.63
C GLN A 305 -11.40 -18.53 11.33
N GLU A 306 -12.69 -18.85 11.42
CA GLU A 306 -13.20 -20.07 12.04
C GLU A 306 -12.70 -21.34 11.32
N HIS A 307 -12.66 -21.29 9.99
CA HIS A 307 -12.20 -22.41 9.16
C HIS A 307 -10.69 -22.69 9.30
N THR A 308 -9.89 -21.64 9.41
CA THR A 308 -8.42 -21.76 9.37
C THR A 308 -7.75 -21.70 10.74
N GLY A 309 -8.36 -21.06 11.73
CA GLY A 309 -7.80 -20.85 13.07
C GLY A 309 -6.67 -19.82 13.11
N VAL A 310 -6.60 -18.88 12.16
CA VAL A 310 -5.67 -17.74 12.21
C VAL A 310 -5.99 -16.82 13.39
N ARG A 311 -5.03 -15.96 13.77
CA ARG A 311 -5.25 -14.95 14.83
C ARG A 311 -6.40 -14.03 14.44
N ASP A 312 -7.27 -13.74 15.41
CA ASP A 312 -8.50 -12.98 15.19
C ASP A 312 -8.40 -11.59 15.82
N TYR A 313 -8.48 -10.57 14.98
CA TYR A 313 -8.62 -9.17 15.37
C TYR A 313 -9.87 -8.55 14.71
N SER A 314 -10.95 -9.33 14.63
CA SER A 314 -12.27 -8.85 14.21
C SER A 314 -12.86 -7.87 15.23
N ALA A 315 -13.78 -7.01 14.80
CA ALA A 315 -14.36 -6.00 15.66
C ALA A 315 -15.35 -6.63 16.65
N VAL A 316 -15.37 -6.10 17.88
CA VAL A 316 -16.32 -6.51 18.92
C VAL A 316 -17.20 -5.31 19.26
N ASP A 317 -18.52 -5.49 19.20
CA ASP A 317 -19.52 -4.43 19.45
C ASP A 317 -19.27 -3.15 18.61
N GLY A 318 -18.76 -3.33 17.38
CA GLY A 318 -18.48 -2.22 16.46
C GLY A 318 -17.17 -1.47 16.72
N VAL A 319 -16.28 -2.03 17.56
CA VAL A 319 -14.97 -1.46 17.87
C VAL A 319 -13.87 -2.41 17.40
N SER A 320 -12.95 -1.92 16.57
CA SER A 320 -11.77 -2.67 16.16
C SER A 320 -10.74 -2.73 17.28
N PRO A 321 -9.99 -3.84 17.44
CA PRO A 321 -8.79 -3.87 18.28
C PRO A 321 -7.74 -2.84 17.85
N GLY A 322 -7.71 -2.48 16.57
CA GLY A 322 -6.82 -1.48 16.02
C GLY A 322 -6.57 -1.63 14.53
N ILE A 323 -5.85 -0.65 13.98
CA ILE A 323 -5.39 -0.68 12.61
C ILE A 323 -4.35 -1.78 12.47
N CYS A 324 -4.52 -2.66 11.48
CA CYS A 324 -3.76 -3.90 11.29
C CYS A 324 -2.24 -3.74 11.47
N HIS A 325 -1.62 -2.72 10.88
CA HIS A 325 -0.17 -2.51 11.00
C HIS A 325 0.30 -2.14 12.41
N GLN A 326 -0.53 -1.37 13.13
CA GLN A 326 -0.22 -0.96 14.50
C GLN A 326 -0.29 -2.19 15.42
N VAL A 327 -1.41 -2.90 15.36
CA VAL A 327 -1.62 -4.10 16.17
C VAL A 327 -0.60 -5.18 15.83
N ALA A 328 -0.29 -5.41 14.55
CA ALA A 328 0.68 -6.41 14.14
C ALA A 328 2.07 -6.16 14.77
N ARG A 329 2.51 -4.90 14.79
CA ARG A 329 3.76 -4.52 15.46
C ARG A 329 3.71 -4.66 16.98
N GLU A 330 2.58 -4.29 17.58
CA GLU A 330 2.38 -4.37 19.03
C GLU A 330 2.31 -5.82 19.52
N GLU A 331 1.88 -6.76 18.68
CA GLU A 331 1.49 -8.10 19.14
C GLU A 331 2.36 -9.26 18.61
N PHE A 332 2.89 -9.18 17.37
CA PHE A 332 3.52 -10.37 16.77
C PHE A 332 4.60 -10.16 15.69
N ILE A 333 4.93 -8.92 15.27
CA ILE A 333 6.09 -8.68 14.40
C ILE A 333 7.34 -8.57 15.28
N GLU A 334 8.30 -9.46 15.05
CA GLU A 334 9.55 -9.57 15.79
C GLU A 334 10.77 -9.15 14.95
N VAL A 335 11.92 -9.01 15.62
CA VAL A 335 13.17 -8.57 14.99
C VAL A 335 13.59 -9.52 13.86
N GLY A 336 13.82 -8.97 12.68
CA GLY A 336 14.28 -9.69 11.51
C GLY A 336 13.27 -10.65 10.87
N ASP A 337 12.00 -10.60 11.27
CA ASP A 337 10.95 -11.31 10.54
C ASP A 337 10.90 -10.90 9.07
N PHE A 338 10.45 -11.82 8.23
CA PHE A 338 9.94 -11.51 6.89
C PHE A 338 8.42 -11.66 6.88
N ILE A 339 7.71 -10.53 6.73
CA ILE A 339 6.25 -10.42 6.80
C ILE A 339 5.69 -9.97 5.45
N GLN A 340 4.63 -10.64 4.98
CA GLN A 340 3.84 -10.20 3.85
C GLN A 340 2.36 -10.15 4.22
N ALA A 341 1.66 -9.12 3.77
CA ALA A 341 0.24 -8.94 4.09
C ALA A 341 -0.50 -8.30 2.90
N THR A 342 -1.83 -8.32 2.92
CA THR A 342 -2.64 -7.84 1.78
C THR A 342 -2.83 -6.32 1.70
N ASP A 343 -2.06 -5.56 2.47
CA ASP A 343 -2.12 -4.10 2.48
C ASP A 343 -0.74 -3.49 2.17
N SER A 344 -0.73 -2.39 1.42
CA SER A 344 0.49 -1.70 0.99
C SER A 344 1.34 -1.17 2.14
N HIS A 345 0.73 -0.64 3.20
CA HIS A 345 1.39 -0.01 4.35
C HIS A 345 1.94 -1.01 5.37
N THR A 346 1.91 -2.31 5.04
CA THR A 346 2.63 -3.38 5.76
C THR A 346 4.09 -3.04 6.00
N CYS A 347 4.70 -2.23 5.13
CA CYS A 347 6.06 -1.69 5.27
C CYS A 347 6.31 -0.93 6.60
N MET A 348 5.27 -0.48 7.30
CA MET A 348 5.37 0.07 8.65
C MET A 348 6.05 -0.88 9.66
N GLY A 349 5.93 -2.20 9.45
CA GLY A 349 6.59 -3.22 10.25
C GLY A 349 8.13 -3.13 10.22
N GLY A 350 8.71 -2.46 9.23
CA GLY A 350 10.15 -2.28 9.13
C GLY A 350 10.80 -1.47 10.24
N ALA A 351 10.01 -0.73 11.03
CA ALA A 351 10.49 -0.11 12.26
C ALA A 351 10.88 -1.14 13.33
N SER A 352 10.36 -2.37 13.26
CA SER A 352 10.74 -3.50 14.11
C SER A 352 12.02 -4.22 13.63
N ASN A 353 12.80 -3.61 12.73
CA ASN A 353 13.94 -4.24 12.05
C ASN A 353 13.55 -5.55 11.33
N ALA A 354 12.33 -5.57 10.80
CA ALA A 354 11.76 -6.66 10.02
C ALA A 354 11.66 -6.26 8.53
N LEU A 355 11.67 -7.24 7.64
CA LEU A 355 11.40 -7.02 6.22
C LEU A 355 9.90 -7.20 5.98
N THR A 356 9.19 -6.15 5.59
CA THR A 356 7.73 -6.18 5.58
C THR A 356 7.16 -5.48 4.35
N TRP A 357 6.28 -6.09 3.55
CA TRP A 357 5.61 -5.35 2.46
C TRP A 357 4.29 -5.97 2.02
N GLY A 358 3.48 -5.16 1.34
CA GLY A 358 2.18 -5.56 0.80
C GLY A 358 2.26 -6.44 -0.44
N VAL A 359 1.32 -7.36 -0.57
CA VAL A 359 1.12 -8.24 -1.74
C VAL A 359 -0.37 -8.34 -2.12
N GLY A 360 -0.67 -8.82 -3.33
CA GLY A 360 -2.04 -9.07 -3.78
C GLY A 360 -2.70 -10.28 -3.11
N ALA A 361 -4.01 -10.46 -3.32
CA ALA A 361 -4.78 -11.55 -2.73
C ALA A 361 -4.32 -12.93 -3.21
N THR A 362 -4.00 -13.09 -4.50
CA THR A 362 -3.45 -14.33 -5.07
C THR A 362 -2.11 -14.70 -4.45
N GLU A 363 -1.20 -13.73 -4.32
CA GLU A 363 0.11 -13.95 -3.71
C GLU A 363 0.00 -14.31 -2.23
N TYR A 364 -0.86 -13.60 -1.50
CA TYR A 364 -1.13 -13.91 -0.09
C TYR A 364 -1.78 -15.27 0.10
N ALA A 365 -2.78 -15.64 -0.72
CA ALA A 365 -3.41 -16.96 -0.69
C ALA A 365 -2.40 -18.08 -0.95
N ASN A 366 -1.53 -17.92 -1.95
CA ASN A 366 -0.46 -18.88 -2.22
C ASN A 366 0.51 -18.98 -1.03
N LEU A 367 0.95 -17.84 -0.49
CA LEU A 367 1.80 -17.72 0.69
C LEU A 367 1.24 -18.48 1.89
N VAL A 368 -0.02 -18.24 2.28
CA VAL A 368 -0.58 -18.87 3.49
C VAL A 368 -0.80 -20.37 3.32
N SER A 369 -1.00 -20.85 2.09
CA SER A 369 -1.19 -22.28 1.78
C SER A 369 0.15 -23.03 1.61
N ALA A 370 1.13 -22.40 0.96
CA ALA A 370 2.43 -23.01 0.65
C ALA A 370 3.49 -22.79 1.74
N GLY A 371 3.37 -21.74 2.55
CA GLY A 371 4.32 -21.36 3.60
C GLY A 371 5.54 -20.56 3.12
N PHE A 372 5.60 -20.23 1.83
CA PHE A 372 6.70 -19.48 1.22
C PHE A 372 6.18 -18.49 0.17
N THR A 373 7.04 -17.55 -0.21
CA THR A 373 6.77 -16.53 -1.23
C THR A 373 7.92 -16.43 -2.22
N PHE A 374 7.63 -15.92 -3.42
CA PHE A 374 8.63 -15.68 -4.45
C PHE A 374 9.12 -14.25 -4.35
N VAL A 375 10.42 -14.07 -4.29
CA VAL A 375 11.04 -12.76 -4.15
C VAL A 375 12.04 -12.58 -5.27
N LYS A 376 11.83 -11.54 -6.08
CA LYS A 376 12.94 -10.92 -6.82
C LYS A 376 13.62 -9.98 -5.83
N VAL A 377 14.84 -10.33 -5.43
CA VAL A 377 15.57 -9.58 -4.40
C VAL A 377 15.68 -8.12 -4.84
N PRO A 378 15.15 -7.15 -4.06
CA PRO A 378 15.12 -5.75 -4.47
C PRO A 378 16.52 -5.12 -4.37
N GLU A 379 16.74 -4.05 -5.13
CA GLU A 379 17.82 -3.12 -4.78
C GLU A 379 17.46 -2.38 -3.47
N SER A 380 18.47 -1.82 -2.81
CA SER A 380 18.28 -0.94 -1.65
C SER A 380 18.78 0.48 -1.92
N ILE A 381 18.21 1.44 -1.19
CA ILE A 381 18.67 2.83 -1.06
C ILE A 381 18.90 3.11 0.43
N ARG A 382 20.00 3.79 0.78
CA ARG A 382 20.38 4.05 2.17
C ARG A 382 20.14 5.51 2.54
N PHE A 383 19.44 5.74 3.65
CA PHE A 383 19.31 7.04 4.29
C PHE A 383 20.06 7.03 5.63
N GLU A 384 21.20 7.73 5.67
CA GLU A 384 21.99 7.96 6.88
C GLU A 384 21.47 9.22 7.58
N LEU A 385 20.74 9.04 8.68
CA LEU A 385 20.20 10.14 9.47
C LEU A 385 21.29 10.67 10.41
N VAL A 386 21.45 12.00 10.45
CA VAL A 386 22.38 12.70 11.33
C VAL A 386 21.69 13.90 12.00
N GLY A 387 22.23 14.39 13.11
CA GLY A 387 21.63 15.48 13.87
C GLY A 387 20.34 15.06 14.60
N GLU A 388 19.56 16.05 15.02
CA GLU A 388 18.29 15.88 15.73
C GLU A 388 17.24 16.83 15.17
N LEU A 389 15.97 16.42 15.19
CA LEU A 389 14.85 17.26 14.75
C LEU A 389 14.63 18.45 15.69
N HIS A 390 14.18 19.56 15.12
CA HIS A 390 13.63 20.67 15.91
C HIS A 390 12.29 20.27 16.55
N GLN A 391 11.96 20.86 17.70
CA GLN A 391 10.72 20.56 18.44
C GLN A 391 9.42 20.73 17.62
N GLY A 392 9.42 21.59 16.60
CA GLY A 392 8.26 21.78 15.72
C GLY A 392 8.12 20.75 14.60
N CYS A 393 9.06 19.80 14.48
CA CYS A 393 9.12 18.81 13.41
C CYS A 393 8.97 17.40 13.97
N THR A 394 8.45 16.48 13.15
CA THR A 394 8.41 15.05 13.44
C THR A 394 9.01 14.25 12.28
N ALA A 395 9.15 12.94 12.42
CA ALA A 395 9.52 12.03 11.33
C ALA A 395 8.60 12.13 10.11
N LYS A 396 7.37 12.69 10.28
CA LYS A 396 6.50 13.02 9.15
C LYS A 396 7.14 14.07 8.23
N ASP A 397 7.75 15.11 8.79
CA ASP A 397 8.42 16.16 8.02
C ASP A 397 9.66 15.59 7.30
N VAL A 398 10.39 14.67 7.94
CA VAL A 398 11.53 13.95 7.33
C VAL A 398 11.09 13.17 6.09
N ILE A 399 10.04 12.36 6.20
CA ILE A 399 9.59 11.53 5.06
C ILE A 399 8.92 12.38 3.96
N LEU A 400 8.28 13.50 4.31
CA LEU A 400 7.81 14.49 3.32
C LEU A 400 8.97 15.14 2.55
N ALA A 401 10.10 15.44 3.22
CA ALA A 401 11.30 15.92 2.54
C ALA A 401 11.89 14.87 1.58
N ILE A 402 11.95 13.61 2.01
CA ILE A 402 12.40 12.49 1.16
C ILE A 402 11.46 12.27 -0.03
N LEU A 403 10.14 12.38 0.16
CA LEU A 403 9.15 12.30 -0.90
C LEU A 403 9.38 13.40 -1.95
N ALA A 404 9.53 14.64 -1.51
CA ALA A 404 9.69 15.80 -2.37
C ALA A 404 11.00 15.78 -3.17
N ASP A 405 12.10 15.34 -2.55
CA ASP A 405 13.42 15.40 -3.17
C ASP A 405 13.86 14.10 -3.85
N HIS A 406 13.62 12.93 -3.24
CA HIS A 406 14.17 11.65 -3.72
C HIS A 406 13.12 10.83 -4.46
N ALA A 407 11.93 10.65 -3.86
CA ALA A 407 10.90 9.82 -4.46
C ALA A 407 10.34 10.44 -5.75
N ARG A 408 10.17 11.76 -5.78
CA ARG A 408 9.80 12.51 -6.99
C ARG A 408 10.76 12.31 -8.16
N LYS A 409 12.04 12.04 -7.87
CA LYS A 409 13.09 11.71 -8.87
C LYS A 409 13.20 10.20 -9.13
N GLU A 410 12.28 9.41 -8.59
CA GLU A 410 12.20 7.95 -8.71
C GLU A 410 13.43 7.19 -8.15
N LEU A 411 14.21 7.83 -7.27
CA LEU A 411 15.39 7.19 -6.65
C LEU A 411 15.02 6.03 -5.72
N THR A 412 13.82 6.03 -5.18
CA THR A 412 13.29 5.02 -4.26
C THR A 412 12.48 3.93 -4.95
N LEU A 413 12.21 4.06 -6.27
CA LEU A 413 11.30 3.19 -7.02
C LEU A 413 11.68 1.72 -6.92
N ASN A 414 10.78 0.92 -6.34
CA ASN A 414 10.90 -0.53 -6.11
C ASN A 414 12.16 -0.93 -5.31
N ARG A 415 12.71 -0.02 -4.49
CA ARG A 415 13.87 -0.29 -3.63
C ARG A 415 13.45 -0.49 -2.17
N SER A 416 14.23 -1.27 -1.43
CA SER A 416 14.19 -1.26 0.03
C SER A 416 14.81 0.04 0.54
N MET A 417 14.03 0.86 1.24
CA MET A 417 14.50 2.09 1.88
C MET A 417 15.07 1.74 3.26
N GLU A 418 16.40 1.74 3.39
CA GLU A 418 17.08 1.39 4.63
C GLU A 418 17.49 2.65 5.40
N PHE A 419 16.98 2.80 6.61
CA PHE A 419 17.27 3.93 7.50
C PHE A 419 18.24 3.51 8.59
N GLY A 420 19.28 4.32 8.79
CA GLY A 420 20.26 4.12 9.85
C GLY A 420 21.03 5.40 10.16
N GLY A 421 22.19 5.26 10.77
CA GLY A 421 23.02 6.39 11.16
C GLY A 421 22.69 6.95 12.56
N PRO A 422 23.56 7.80 13.11
CA PRO A 422 23.48 8.23 14.51
C PRO A 422 22.19 9.00 14.85
N GLY A 423 21.65 9.78 13.91
CA GLY A 423 20.42 10.54 14.10
C GLY A 423 19.18 9.66 14.26
N LEU A 424 19.18 8.41 13.77
CA LEU A 424 18.05 7.48 13.94
C LEU A 424 17.73 7.24 15.42
N THR A 425 18.75 7.23 16.27
CA THR A 425 18.60 7.03 17.73
C THR A 425 17.88 8.17 18.43
N SER A 426 17.77 9.35 17.80
CA SER A 426 16.97 10.46 18.32
C SER A 426 15.47 10.30 18.04
N LEU A 427 15.11 9.43 17.09
CA LEU A 427 13.72 9.15 16.75
C LEU A 427 13.22 7.93 17.54
N SER A 428 12.03 8.06 18.10
CA SER A 428 11.36 6.94 18.75
C SER A 428 11.00 5.83 17.76
N VAL A 429 10.62 4.66 18.28
CA VAL A 429 10.21 3.51 17.46
C VAL A 429 8.88 3.79 16.72
N ASP A 430 8.05 4.67 17.28
CA ASP A 430 6.85 5.19 16.62
C ASP A 430 7.22 6.18 15.51
N GLU A 431 8.14 7.11 15.73
CA GLU A 431 8.62 7.99 14.67
C GLU A 431 9.27 7.21 13.50
N ARG A 432 10.03 6.14 13.81
CA ARG A 432 10.54 5.19 12.81
C ARG A 432 9.42 4.48 12.05
N ALA A 433 8.29 4.20 12.71
CA ALA A 433 7.09 3.69 12.04
C ALA A 433 6.63 4.59 10.92
N THR A 434 6.62 5.90 11.17
CA THR A 434 6.16 6.91 10.22
C THR A 434 7.04 6.91 8.97
N LEU A 435 8.38 6.82 9.14
CA LEU A 435 9.32 6.68 8.03
C LEU A 435 9.04 5.41 7.20
N CYS A 436 8.92 4.26 7.88
CA CYS A 436 8.74 2.97 7.21
C CYS A 436 7.35 2.85 6.56
N ASN A 437 6.30 3.38 7.19
CA ASN A 437 4.92 3.39 6.67
C ASN A 437 4.87 4.11 5.32
N MET A 438 5.42 5.33 5.25
CA MET A 438 5.35 6.15 4.04
C MET A 438 6.38 5.77 2.95
N ALA A 439 7.15 4.70 3.14
CA ALA A 439 7.99 4.13 2.07
C ALA A 439 7.15 3.71 0.84
N THR A 440 5.89 3.32 1.07
CA THR A 440 4.94 3.02 -0.02
C THR A 440 4.67 4.24 -0.90
N GLU A 441 4.47 5.42 -0.30
CA GLU A 441 4.27 6.67 -1.05
C GLU A 441 5.54 7.10 -1.79
N CYS A 442 6.72 6.69 -1.31
CA CYS A 442 7.97 6.83 -2.04
C CYS A 442 8.09 5.86 -3.23
N SER A 443 7.05 5.08 -3.55
CA SER A 443 7.14 3.94 -4.48
C SER A 443 8.22 2.94 -4.11
N GLY A 444 8.65 2.92 -2.84
CA GLY A 444 9.59 1.96 -2.30
C GLY A 444 8.95 0.58 -2.16
N ARG A 445 9.77 -0.47 -2.21
CA ARG A 445 9.32 -1.84 -1.93
C ARG A 445 8.94 -1.99 -0.45
N THR A 446 9.71 -1.35 0.42
CA THR A 446 9.53 -1.33 1.89
C THR A 446 10.38 -0.22 2.49
N GLY A 447 10.11 0.17 3.74
CA GLY A 447 11.08 0.82 4.61
C GLY A 447 11.59 -0.17 5.67
N ILE A 448 12.81 -0.02 6.14
CA ILE A 448 13.37 -0.80 7.25
C ILE A 448 14.37 0.05 8.04
N CYS A 449 14.28 0.02 9.37
CA CYS A 449 15.21 0.71 10.26
C CYS A 449 16.21 -0.27 10.88
N GLU A 450 17.41 0.21 11.16
CA GLU A 450 18.36 -0.50 12.03
C GLU A 450 17.77 -0.70 13.43
N ALA A 451 18.14 -1.82 14.06
CA ALA A 451 17.76 -2.13 15.43
C ALA A 451 18.72 -1.47 16.45
N ASP A 452 18.17 -1.07 17.59
CA ASP A 452 18.91 -0.54 18.73
C ASP A 452 18.21 -0.86 20.08
N GLU A 453 18.71 -0.31 21.19
CA GLU A 453 18.15 -0.52 22.52
C GLU A 453 16.74 0.08 22.69
N ALA A 454 16.42 1.16 21.97
CA ALA A 454 15.10 1.76 21.99
C ALA A 454 14.06 0.80 21.39
N LEU A 455 14.41 0.14 20.27
CA LEU A 455 13.58 -0.92 19.69
C LEU A 455 13.35 -2.08 20.65
N LEU A 456 14.40 -2.59 21.30
CA LEU A 456 14.26 -3.68 22.28
C LEU A 456 13.35 -3.28 23.45
N THR A 457 13.55 -2.08 23.99
CA THR A 457 12.76 -1.57 25.11
C THR A 457 11.28 -1.47 24.73
N TRP A 458 10.99 -0.88 23.57
CA TRP A 458 9.62 -0.76 23.05
C TRP A 458 8.99 -2.13 22.80
N MET A 459 9.72 -3.04 22.16
CA MET A 459 9.22 -4.37 21.79
C MET A 459 8.94 -5.25 23.02
N LEU A 460 9.80 -5.23 24.04
CA LEU A 460 9.58 -5.98 25.28
C LEU A 460 8.43 -5.41 26.13
N HIS A 461 8.13 -4.11 25.99
CA HIS A 461 6.95 -3.50 26.60
C HIS A 461 5.67 -3.93 25.88
N ALA A 462 5.65 -3.86 24.55
CA ALA A 462 4.49 -4.23 23.74
C ALA A 462 4.22 -5.75 23.75
N GLN A 463 5.29 -6.56 23.70
CA GLN A 463 5.24 -8.02 23.64
C GLN A 463 6.00 -8.63 24.83
N PRO A 464 5.44 -8.59 26.06
CA PRO A 464 6.15 -8.98 27.29
C PRO A 464 6.49 -10.48 27.40
N HIS A 465 6.03 -11.28 26.44
CA HIS A 465 6.34 -12.71 26.35
C HIS A 465 7.67 -12.99 25.63
N LEU A 466 8.27 -12.00 24.97
CA LEU A 466 9.52 -12.17 24.23
C LEU A 466 10.74 -12.22 25.15
N SER A 467 11.77 -12.95 24.71
CA SER A 467 13.08 -12.98 25.35
C SER A 467 14.00 -11.91 24.75
N GLU A 468 14.55 -11.02 25.59
CA GLU A 468 15.51 -10.00 25.15
C GLU A 468 16.71 -10.61 24.42
N SER A 469 17.25 -11.72 24.92
CA SER A 469 18.44 -12.34 24.33
C SER A 469 18.18 -12.92 22.94
N GLU A 470 16.97 -13.44 22.71
CA GLU A 470 16.56 -13.96 21.40
C GLU A 470 16.35 -12.82 20.41
N GLN A 471 15.65 -11.75 20.81
CA GLN A 471 15.44 -10.59 19.94
C GLN A 471 16.75 -9.90 19.57
N ARG A 472 17.67 -9.75 20.55
CA ARG A 472 19.02 -9.20 20.32
C ARG A 472 19.82 -10.05 19.35
N ALA A 473 19.74 -11.38 19.44
CA ALA A 473 20.45 -12.29 18.54
C ALA A 473 19.89 -12.26 17.10
N ARG A 474 18.62 -11.88 16.93
CA ARG A 474 17.94 -11.80 15.64
C ARG A 474 18.16 -10.49 14.88
N MET A 475 18.66 -9.45 15.56
CA MET A 475 18.94 -8.12 14.98
C MET A 475 19.73 -8.21 13.68
N VAL A 476 19.29 -7.44 12.70
CA VAL A 476 19.89 -7.37 11.38
C VAL A 476 20.45 -5.97 11.17
N ALA A 477 21.75 -5.92 10.88
CA ALA A 477 22.46 -4.74 10.41
C ALA A 477 23.02 -5.02 9.01
N PRO A 478 23.18 -4.00 8.16
CA PRO A 478 23.85 -4.20 6.88
C PRO A 478 25.32 -4.58 7.09
N ASP A 479 25.87 -5.41 6.20
CA ASP A 479 27.29 -5.74 6.24
C ASP A 479 28.14 -4.52 5.88
N GLN A 480 29.34 -4.45 6.46
CA GLN A 480 30.30 -3.42 6.08
C GLN A 480 30.62 -3.53 4.58
N GLY A 481 30.40 -2.45 3.83
CA GLY A 481 30.60 -2.42 2.38
C GLY A 481 29.44 -2.98 1.57
N ALA A 482 28.24 -3.17 2.17
CA ALA A 482 27.02 -3.45 1.42
C ALA A 482 26.79 -2.38 0.33
N HIS A 483 26.37 -2.85 -0.85
CA HIS A 483 26.15 -2.00 -2.02
C HIS A 483 24.68 -1.59 -2.13
N TYR A 484 24.43 -0.28 -2.25
CA TYR A 484 23.10 0.29 -2.41
C TYR A 484 22.92 0.82 -3.83
N GLY A 485 22.07 0.16 -4.63
CA GLY A 485 21.79 0.56 -6.02
C GLY A 485 21.19 1.96 -6.14
N GLY A 486 20.37 2.37 -5.15
CA GLY A 486 19.84 3.73 -5.06
C GLY A 486 20.80 4.77 -4.45
N GLY A 487 22.02 4.36 -4.10
CA GLY A 487 23.01 5.19 -3.41
C GLY A 487 22.78 5.33 -1.90
N GLY A 488 23.72 6.02 -1.25
CA GLY A 488 23.63 6.43 0.15
C GLY A 488 23.47 7.94 0.26
N HIS A 489 22.48 8.37 1.04
CA HIS A 489 22.07 9.77 1.17
C HIS A 489 22.08 10.17 2.64
N THR A 490 22.74 11.28 2.97
CA THR A 490 22.73 11.81 4.34
C THR A 490 21.57 12.79 4.49
N ILE A 491 20.72 12.56 5.51
CA ILE A 491 19.64 13.47 5.89
C ILE A 491 20.01 14.12 7.22
N ASP A 492 20.28 15.43 7.18
CA ASP A 492 20.50 16.23 8.38
C ASP A 492 19.16 16.64 8.99
N LEU A 493 18.78 15.95 10.08
CA LEU A 493 17.53 16.18 10.80
C LEU A 493 17.42 17.62 11.33
N SER A 494 18.55 18.27 11.64
CA SER A 494 18.57 19.66 12.12
C SER A 494 18.32 20.68 11.01
N SER A 495 18.25 20.27 9.76
CA SER A 495 17.85 21.12 8.63
C SER A 495 16.37 20.98 8.25
N ILE A 496 15.68 19.98 8.80
CA ILE A 496 14.27 19.71 8.50
C ILE A 496 13.40 20.77 9.18
N VAL A 497 12.54 21.38 8.37
CA VAL A 497 11.54 22.35 8.81
C VAL A 497 10.13 21.76 8.62
N PRO A 498 9.10 22.32 9.26
CA PRO A 498 7.73 21.82 9.12
C PRO A 498 7.22 21.91 7.67
N MET A 499 6.73 20.80 7.15
CA MET A 499 6.31 20.64 5.75
C MET A 499 4.87 20.17 5.63
N VAL A 500 4.32 20.38 4.43
CA VAL A 500 3.09 19.73 3.98
C VAL A 500 3.28 19.07 2.62
N ALA A 501 2.49 18.04 2.30
CA ALA A 501 2.24 17.66 0.91
C ALA A 501 1.05 18.45 0.36
N HIS A 502 1.27 19.25 -0.68
CA HIS A 502 0.27 20.11 -1.31
C HIS A 502 -0.70 19.29 -2.20
N PRO A 503 -1.99 19.63 -2.26
CA PRO A 503 -2.98 18.95 -3.11
C PRO A 503 -2.82 19.18 -4.63
N GLY A 504 -1.66 19.66 -5.09
CA GLY A 504 -1.43 20.04 -6.49
C GLY A 504 -2.17 21.31 -6.92
N ASP A 505 -2.20 21.55 -8.23
CA ASP A 505 -2.89 22.65 -8.92
C ASP A 505 -3.45 22.13 -10.26
N PRO A 506 -4.76 21.76 -10.31
CA PRO A 506 -5.39 21.25 -11.52
C PRO A 506 -5.34 22.21 -12.71
N ASP A 507 -5.35 23.53 -12.45
CA ASP A 507 -5.31 24.54 -13.53
C ASP A 507 -3.93 24.59 -14.20
N GLN A 508 -2.89 24.13 -13.50
CA GLN A 508 -1.53 23.95 -14.01
C GLN A 508 -1.23 22.50 -14.41
N GLY A 509 -2.23 21.60 -14.36
CA GLY A 509 -2.07 20.18 -14.65
C GLY A 509 -1.23 19.42 -13.62
N ILE A 510 -1.09 19.95 -12.39
CA ILE A 510 -0.36 19.30 -11.30
C ILE A 510 -1.37 18.50 -10.45
N PRO A 511 -1.36 17.15 -10.52
CA PRO A 511 -2.28 16.35 -9.72
C PRO A 511 -1.92 16.38 -8.24
N SER A 512 -2.90 16.04 -7.39
CA SER A 512 -2.67 15.82 -5.96
C SER A 512 -1.87 14.54 -5.75
N ASP A 513 -0.67 14.67 -5.17
CA ASP A 513 0.30 13.59 -4.99
C ASP A 513 1.12 13.82 -3.70
N PRO A 514 1.43 12.77 -2.91
CA PRO A 514 2.24 12.89 -1.70
C PRO A 514 3.64 13.48 -1.91
N THR A 515 4.19 13.42 -3.13
CA THR A 515 5.49 13.99 -3.51
C THR A 515 5.48 15.51 -3.71
N ASN A 516 4.32 16.16 -3.62
CA ASN A 516 4.18 17.63 -3.70
C ASN A 516 4.57 18.32 -2.38
N GLY A 517 5.73 17.99 -1.80
CA GLY A 517 6.19 18.59 -0.56
C GLY A 517 6.48 20.09 -0.70
N ALA A 518 6.07 20.87 0.29
CA ALA A 518 6.33 22.30 0.42
C ALA A 518 6.56 22.67 1.89
N ASN A 519 7.43 23.64 2.16
CA ASN A 519 7.56 24.19 3.50
C ASN A 519 6.30 25.00 3.83
N ILE A 520 5.86 24.96 5.08
CA ILE A 520 4.68 25.73 5.51
C ILE A 520 4.90 27.24 5.34
N SER A 521 6.14 27.72 5.38
CA SER A 521 6.48 29.13 5.10
C SER A 521 6.15 29.59 3.69
N ASP A 522 6.04 28.65 2.74
CA ASP A 522 6.04 28.95 1.30
C ASP A 522 4.64 28.85 0.67
N ILE A 523 3.66 28.29 1.39
CA ILE A 523 2.29 28.05 0.88
C ILE A 523 1.32 29.21 1.14
N GLY A 524 1.77 30.26 1.82
CA GLY A 524 0.91 31.37 2.26
C GLY A 524 -0.12 30.93 3.31
N GLN A 525 -1.17 31.75 3.51
CA GLN A 525 -2.22 31.45 4.47
C GLN A 525 -3.30 30.57 3.83
N VAL A 526 -3.40 29.32 4.29
CA VAL A 526 -4.41 28.35 3.82
C VAL A 526 -5.39 28.09 4.95
N LEU A 527 -6.62 28.56 4.82
CA LEU A 527 -7.71 28.26 5.78
C LEU A 527 -8.05 26.78 5.73
N VAL A 528 -8.41 26.21 6.88
CA VAL A 528 -8.80 24.79 7.01
C VAL A 528 -10.23 24.69 7.52
N ASP A 529 -10.98 23.71 7.00
CA ASP A 529 -12.32 23.35 7.48
C ASP A 529 -12.27 22.07 8.33
N ILE A 530 -11.29 21.19 8.06
CA ILE A 530 -11.15 19.90 8.73
C ILE A 530 -9.68 19.69 9.12
N ALA A 531 -9.45 19.34 10.37
CA ALA A 531 -8.19 18.79 10.85
C ALA A 531 -8.39 17.31 11.21
N TYR A 532 -7.53 16.42 10.72
CA TYR A 532 -7.63 14.99 10.98
C TYR A 532 -6.29 14.41 11.46
N GLY A 533 -6.21 14.09 12.75
CA GLY A 533 -5.13 13.34 13.36
C GLY A 533 -5.50 11.86 13.51
N GLY A 534 -4.62 10.94 13.13
CA GLY A 534 -4.87 9.49 13.21
C GLY A 534 -4.40 8.71 11.99
N SER A 535 -4.98 7.53 11.75
CA SER A 535 -4.51 6.48 10.81
C SER A 535 -3.26 5.72 11.30
N CYS A 536 -2.84 4.69 10.56
CA CYS A 536 -1.61 3.94 10.86
C CYS A 536 -0.35 4.83 10.90
N THR A 537 -0.35 5.94 10.15
CA THR A 537 0.79 6.86 10.12
C THR A 537 0.86 7.79 11.32
N ALA A 538 -0.26 8.11 11.97
CA ALA A 538 -0.32 9.21 12.94
C ALA A 538 -1.33 8.99 14.08
N GLY A 539 -1.53 7.75 14.49
CA GLY A 539 -2.40 7.33 15.60
C GLY A 539 -1.68 6.51 16.67
N LYS A 540 -0.35 6.59 16.74
CA LYS A 540 0.50 5.83 17.68
C LYS A 540 0.68 6.57 19.00
N GLU A 541 1.37 5.99 19.97
CA GLU A 541 1.52 6.59 21.31
C GLU A 541 2.13 7.99 21.23
N ASP A 542 3.22 8.15 20.49
CA ASP A 542 3.89 9.45 20.35
C ASP A 542 3.08 10.46 19.55
N ASP A 543 2.32 10.02 18.53
CA ASP A 543 1.45 10.94 17.78
C ASP A 543 0.34 11.51 18.68
N ILE A 544 -0.24 10.65 19.53
CA ILE A 544 -1.24 11.09 20.52
C ILE A 544 -0.61 12.03 21.55
N ALA A 545 0.64 11.79 21.96
CA ALA A 545 1.37 12.70 22.83
C ALA A 545 1.61 14.07 22.16
N TYR A 546 1.96 14.11 20.86
CA TYR A 546 2.09 15.36 20.12
C TYR A 546 0.78 16.13 20.03
N TYR A 547 -0.35 15.45 19.77
CA TYR A 547 -1.65 16.13 19.81
C TYR A 547 -1.95 16.66 21.22
N ALA A 548 -1.62 15.89 22.26
CA ALA A 548 -1.84 16.30 23.65
C ALA A 548 -1.00 17.52 24.04
N GLU A 549 0.24 17.63 23.58
CA GLU A 549 1.09 18.81 23.77
C GLU A 549 0.39 20.08 23.24
N VAL A 550 -0.06 20.05 21.98
CA VAL A 550 -0.73 21.20 21.36
C VAL A 550 -2.07 21.50 22.02
N CYS A 551 -2.86 20.47 22.32
CA CYS A 551 -4.17 20.62 22.98
C CYS A 551 -4.03 21.19 24.40
N GLN A 552 -3.00 20.78 25.15
CA GLN A 552 -2.73 21.30 26.48
C GLN A 552 -2.37 22.79 26.42
N ALA A 553 -1.49 23.18 25.48
CA ALA A 553 -1.16 24.58 25.29
C ALA A 553 -2.37 25.42 24.86
N ALA A 554 -3.25 24.88 24.00
CA ALA A 554 -4.49 25.54 23.63
C ALA A 554 -5.41 25.74 24.85
N LYS A 555 -5.57 24.69 25.67
CA LYS A 555 -6.33 24.76 26.92
C LYS A 555 -5.77 25.82 27.88
N ASP A 556 -4.45 25.86 28.06
CA ASP A 556 -3.78 26.81 28.95
C ASP A 556 -3.97 28.26 28.47
N ALA A 557 -4.06 28.47 27.16
CA ALA A 557 -4.41 29.76 26.54
C ALA A 557 -5.91 30.07 26.54
N GLY A 558 -6.77 29.18 27.08
CA GLY A 558 -8.22 29.32 27.09
C GLY A 558 -8.88 29.16 25.71
N LEU A 559 -8.20 28.46 24.79
CA LEU A 559 -8.68 28.17 23.45
C LEU A 559 -9.37 26.80 23.39
N THR A 560 -10.33 26.72 22.47
CA THR A 560 -10.90 25.46 21.96
C THR A 560 -10.66 25.41 20.46
N VAL A 561 -10.95 24.27 19.82
CA VAL A 561 -10.95 24.13 18.36
C VAL A 561 -11.68 25.32 17.73
N LYS A 562 -11.09 25.87 16.67
CA LYS A 562 -11.56 27.10 16.02
C LYS A 562 -13.00 26.92 15.51
N GLU A 563 -13.84 27.93 15.71
CA GLU A 563 -15.19 27.94 15.14
C GLU A 563 -15.15 27.76 13.62
N GLY A 564 -15.92 26.79 13.12
CA GLY A 564 -15.95 26.41 11.71
C GLY A 564 -14.95 25.31 11.32
N VAL A 565 -14.08 24.87 12.24
CA VAL A 565 -13.13 23.78 12.02
C VAL A 565 -13.59 22.53 12.75
N ASP A 566 -13.64 21.40 12.04
CA ASP A 566 -13.83 20.09 12.66
C ASP A 566 -12.48 19.42 12.90
N PHE A 567 -12.11 19.20 14.17
CA PHE A 567 -10.89 18.47 14.52
C PHE A 567 -11.20 17.07 15.02
N TYR A 568 -10.66 16.06 14.34
CA TYR A 568 -10.76 14.66 14.71
C TYR A 568 -9.41 14.10 15.17
N ILE A 569 -9.43 13.28 16.22
CA ILE A 569 -8.31 12.42 16.59
C ILE A 569 -8.79 10.96 16.62
N GLN A 570 -8.12 10.10 15.86
CA GLN A 570 -8.36 8.67 15.83
C GLN A 570 -7.17 7.90 16.42
N TYR A 571 -7.47 6.95 17.31
CA TYR A 571 -6.47 6.07 17.90
C TYR A 571 -6.05 4.96 16.93
N GLY A 572 -4.77 4.59 16.93
CA GLY A 572 -4.23 3.51 16.09
C GLY A 572 -4.57 2.12 16.61
N SER A 573 -4.68 1.94 17.92
CA SER A 573 -5.07 0.68 18.56
C SER A 573 -5.79 0.92 19.89
N GLY A 574 -6.41 -0.13 20.43
CA GLY A 574 -6.98 -0.13 21.77
C GLY A 574 -5.92 0.12 22.86
N GLN A 575 -4.68 -0.34 22.66
CA GLN A 575 -3.57 -0.08 23.58
C GLN A 575 -3.25 1.42 23.66
N VAL A 576 -3.15 2.08 22.50
CA VAL A 576 -2.92 3.54 22.41
C VAL A 576 -4.08 4.33 23.05
N LYS A 577 -5.33 3.93 22.78
CA LYS A 577 -6.50 4.57 23.41
C LYS A 577 -6.43 4.46 24.94
N ALA A 578 -6.15 3.26 25.46
CA ALA A 578 -6.04 3.04 26.89
C ALA A 578 -4.90 3.86 27.52
N LEU A 579 -3.79 4.07 26.81
CA LEU A 579 -2.72 4.98 27.25
C LEU A 579 -3.22 6.43 27.33
N ALA A 580 -3.92 6.90 26.30
CA ALA A 580 -4.47 8.25 26.26
C ALA A 580 -5.46 8.52 27.40
N GLU A 581 -6.28 7.53 27.75
CA GLU A 581 -7.18 7.60 28.92
C GLU A 581 -6.38 7.67 30.23
N ARG A 582 -5.38 6.79 30.41
CA ARG A 582 -4.54 6.78 31.63
C ARG A 582 -3.80 8.09 31.87
N ASN A 583 -3.34 8.74 30.79
CA ASN A 583 -2.61 10.00 30.86
C ASN A 583 -3.53 11.24 30.94
N GLY A 584 -4.85 11.07 30.88
CA GLY A 584 -5.82 12.16 30.86
C GLY A 584 -5.89 12.92 29.54
N TRP A 585 -5.22 12.44 28.48
CA TRP A 585 -5.24 13.04 27.16
C TRP A 585 -6.61 12.89 26.50
N HIS A 586 -7.29 11.77 26.71
CA HIS A 586 -8.64 11.55 26.20
C HIS A 586 -9.61 12.65 26.64
N ASP A 587 -9.64 12.94 27.95
CA ASP A 587 -10.51 13.98 28.52
C ASP A 587 -10.08 15.39 28.08
N LEU A 588 -8.76 15.65 28.01
CA LEU A 588 -8.20 16.89 27.49
C LEU A 588 -8.70 17.18 26.07
N PHE A 589 -8.66 16.18 25.18
CA PHE A 589 -9.11 16.33 23.80
C PHE A 589 -10.60 16.72 23.73
N ILE A 590 -11.45 16.06 24.52
CA ILE A 590 -12.87 16.39 24.58
C ILE A 590 -13.07 17.82 25.09
N GLU A 591 -12.36 18.21 26.15
CA GLU A 591 -12.47 19.53 26.78
C GLU A 591 -12.17 20.68 25.81
N VAL A 592 -11.16 20.51 24.93
CA VAL A 592 -10.79 21.53 23.94
C VAL A 592 -11.58 21.42 22.63
N GLY A 593 -12.56 20.51 22.54
CA GLY A 593 -13.49 20.41 21.41
C GLY A 593 -13.07 19.44 20.29
N VAL A 594 -12.14 18.54 20.54
CA VAL A 594 -11.77 17.48 19.59
C VAL A 594 -12.84 16.39 19.55
N LYS A 595 -13.11 15.87 18.36
CA LYS A 595 -13.99 14.72 18.13
C LYS A 595 -13.15 13.44 18.07
N LEU A 596 -13.33 12.55 19.05
CA LEU A 596 -12.56 11.31 19.14
C LEU A 596 -13.20 10.19 18.31
N ILE A 597 -12.35 9.39 17.67
CA ILE A 597 -12.74 8.21 16.88
C ILE A 597 -12.01 6.99 17.45
N ASP A 598 -12.77 5.92 17.67
CA ASP A 598 -12.21 4.63 18.08
C ASP A 598 -11.27 4.04 17.01
N PRO A 599 -10.45 3.04 17.37
CA PRO A 599 -9.50 2.46 16.44
C PRO A 599 -10.14 1.90 15.16
N GLY A 600 -9.42 2.05 14.03
CA GLY A 600 -9.80 1.63 12.68
C GLY A 600 -9.20 2.55 11.60
N CYS A 601 -9.28 2.22 10.31
CA CYS A 601 -8.63 3.00 9.24
C CYS A 601 -9.28 4.37 9.00
N GLY A 602 -10.61 4.48 9.11
CA GLY A 602 -11.31 5.76 9.07
C GLY A 602 -11.15 6.56 7.77
N ALA A 603 -10.95 7.88 7.90
CA ALA A 603 -10.83 8.81 6.80
C ALA A 603 -9.66 8.52 5.85
N CYS A 604 -8.66 7.72 6.26
CA CYS A 604 -7.50 7.38 5.45
C CYS A 604 -7.87 6.68 4.12
N ILE A 605 -8.90 5.84 4.15
CA ILE A 605 -9.44 5.17 2.95
C ILE A 605 -10.76 5.80 2.48
N GLY A 606 -11.13 6.95 3.04
CA GLY A 606 -12.42 7.59 2.79
C GLY A 606 -13.60 6.93 3.52
N ALA A 607 -13.37 6.06 4.50
CA ALA A 607 -14.41 5.33 5.23
C ALA A 607 -14.51 5.85 6.68
N GLY A 608 -15.14 7.01 6.90
CA GLY A 608 -15.41 7.50 8.26
C GLY A 608 -15.53 9.02 8.39
N PRO A 609 -15.71 9.51 9.63
CA PRO A 609 -15.66 10.94 9.94
C PRO A 609 -14.29 11.56 9.57
N GLY A 610 -14.26 12.86 9.27
CA GLY A 610 -13.03 13.57 8.85
C GLY A 610 -12.79 13.60 7.34
N VAL A 611 -13.65 12.92 6.56
CA VAL A 611 -13.69 12.98 5.09
C VAL A 611 -14.38 14.26 4.64
N SER A 612 -13.81 14.96 3.66
CA SER A 612 -14.47 16.14 3.05
C SER A 612 -15.76 15.74 2.32
N LEU A 613 -16.75 16.64 2.29
CA LEU A 613 -18.06 16.43 1.66
C LEU A 613 -18.24 17.27 0.39
N THR A 614 -17.54 18.39 0.30
CA THR A 614 -17.64 19.35 -0.82
C THR A 614 -16.26 19.66 -1.41
N PRO A 615 -16.16 19.98 -2.71
CA PRO A 615 -14.89 20.35 -3.34
C PRO A 615 -14.21 21.59 -2.74
N GLU A 616 -14.98 22.46 -2.09
CA GLU A 616 -14.50 23.72 -1.51
C GLU A 616 -13.77 23.51 -0.18
N GLN A 617 -14.07 22.41 0.53
CA GLN A 617 -13.47 22.13 1.84
C GLN A 617 -11.97 21.85 1.74
N VAL A 618 -11.23 22.39 2.71
CA VAL A 618 -9.80 22.15 2.89
C VAL A 618 -9.58 21.30 4.14
N THR A 619 -8.90 20.17 3.96
CA THR A 619 -8.50 19.26 5.03
C THR A 619 -6.98 19.32 5.22
N VAL A 620 -6.53 19.50 6.46
CA VAL A 620 -5.15 19.22 6.88
C VAL A 620 -5.13 17.92 7.67
N SER A 621 -4.32 16.96 7.26
CA SER A 621 -4.40 15.60 7.78
C SER A 621 -3.04 14.95 8.01
N ALA A 622 -2.94 14.13 9.06
CA ALA A 622 -1.73 13.39 9.37
C ALA A 622 -1.64 12.02 8.66
N ILE A 623 -2.62 11.68 7.82
CA ILE A 623 -2.60 10.45 6.99
C ILE A 623 -1.46 10.49 5.95
N ASN A 624 -1.26 9.39 5.23
CA ASN A 624 -0.16 9.20 4.30
C ASN A 624 -0.48 9.50 2.82
N ARG A 625 -1.76 9.52 2.40
CA ARG A 625 -2.14 9.70 0.99
C ARG A 625 -3.10 10.87 0.78
N ASN A 626 -2.83 11.69 -0.23
CA ASN A 626 -3.72 12.79 -0.65
C ASN A 626 -4.16 12.75 -2.11
N PHE A 627 -4.10 11.61 -2.80
CA PHE A 627 -4.62 11.50 -4.17
C PHE A 627 -6.06 12.04 -4.28
N GLN A 628 -6.39 12.65 -5.43
CA GLN A 628 -7.70 13.26 -5.65
C GLN A 628 -8.83 12.27 -5.36
N GLY A 629 -9.79 12.65 -4.52
CA GLY A 629 -10.93 11.80 -4.14
C GLY A 629 -10.66 10.79 -3.03
N ARG A 630 -9.42 10.67 -2.53
CA ARG A 630 -9.03 9.67 -1.50
C ARG A 630 -9.77 9.84 -0.18
N SER A 631 -9.83 11.06 0.34
CA SER A 631 -10.54 11.42 1.59
C SER A 631 -11.57 12.51 1.31
N GLY A 632 -12.43 12.24 0.33
CA GLY A 632 -13.51 13.13 -0.09
C GLY A 632 -13.13 14.01 -1.29
N PRO A 633 -14.04 14.87 -1.74
CA PRO A 633 -13.87 15.66 -2.96
C PRO A 633 -13.06 16.95 -2.77
N GLY A 634 -12.79 17.37 -1.52
CA GLY A 634 -12.08 18.60 -1.18
C GLY A 634 -10.57 18.53 -1.37
N LYS A 635 -9.88 19.61 -0.97
CA LYS A 635 -8.42 19.74 -1.02
C LYS A 635 -7.80 19.12 0.23
N LEU A 636 -6.81 18.25 0.06
CA LEU A 636 -6.20 17.50 1.16
C LEU A 636 -4.68 17.76 1.25
N TYR A 637 -4.29 18.41 2.34
CA TYR A 637 -2.89 18.63 2.73
C TYR A 637 -2.45 17.54 3.71
N LEU A 638 -1.30 16.92 3.46
CA LEU A 638 -0.68 16.01 4.43
C LEU A 638 0.29 16.78 5.31
N ALA A 639 0.27 16.58 6.62
CA ALA A 639 1.12 17.30 7.57
C ALA A 639 1.51 16.44 8.78
N SER A 640 2.42 16.92 9.62
CA SER A 640 2.77 16.29 10.90
C SER A 640 1.63 16.40 11.94
N PRO A 641 1.57 15.50 12.95
CA PRO A 641 0.62 15.59 14.05
C PRO A 641 0.57 16.98 14.70
N LEU A 642 1.75 17.55 14.95
CA LEU A 642 1.92 18.89 15.51
C LEU A 642 1.28 19.97 14.63
N THR A 643 1.54 19.93 13.32
CA THR A 643 0.96 20.88 12.35
C THR A 643 -0.57 20.74 12.28
N VAL A 644 -1.09 19.51 12.25
CA VAL A 644 -2.55 19.27 12.19
C VAL A 644 -3.24 19.87 13.41
N ALA A 645 -2.77 19.56 14.63
CA ALA A 645 -3.37 20.10 15.83
C ALA A 645 -3.23 21.63 15.91
N ALA A 646 -2.06 22.19 15.59
CA ALA A 646 -1.86 23.64 15.61
C ALA A 646 -2.86 24.34 14.67
N SER A 647 -3.03 23.79 13.47
CA SER A 647 -3.95 24.31 12.46
C SER A 647 -5.42 24.25 12.88
N ALA A 648 -5.80 23.26 13.69
CA ALA A 648 -7.16 23.12 14.21
C ALA A 648 -7.56 24.28 15.15
N PHE A 649 -6.62 24.79 15.93
CA PHE A 649 -6.86 25.90 16.87
C PHE A 649 -6.71 27.27 16.20
N THR A 650 -5.84 27.41 15.19
CA THR A 650 -5.63 28.69 14.47
C THR A 650 -6.58 28.90 13.29
N GLY A 651 -7.20 27.84 12.77
CA GLY A 651 -8.08 27.88 11.59
C GLY A 651 -7.37 27.99 10.24
N HIS A 652 -6.05 27.84 10.22
CA HIS A 652 -5.24 27.82 8.99
C HIS A 652 -3.99 26.99 9.19
N ILE A 653 -3.39 26.47 8.12
CA ILE A 653 -2.17 25.64 8.22
C ILE A 653 -1.07 26.41 8.96
N SER A 654 -0.66 25.90 10.11
CA SER A 654 0.21 26.60 11.07
C SER A 654 1.34 25.71 11.59
N VAL A 655 2.52 26.30 11.70
CA VAL A 655 3.68 25.66 12.36
C VAL A 655 3.47 25.63 13.87
N TRP A 656 3.65 24.45 14.48
CA TRP A 656 3.70 24.36 15.93
C TRP A 656 4.96 25.01 16.50
N LYS A 657 4.78 25.87 17.50
CA LYS A 657 5.82 26.41 18.38
C LYS A 657 5.25 26.56 19.79
N PRO A 658 6.06 26.39 20.85
CA PRO A 658 5.57 26.51 22.23
C PRO A 658 4.86 27.84 22.56
N ASP A 659 5.20 28.92 21.85
CA ASP A 659 4.64 30.26 22.03
C ASP A 659 3.51 30.60 21.03
N LEU A 660 3.03 29.63 20.23
CA LEU A 660 2.03 29.88 19.19
C LEU A 660 0.72 30.50 19.71
N PHE A 661 0.31 30.16 20.93
CA PHE A 661 -0.94 30.63 21.55
C PHE A 661 -0.72 31.67 22.66
N ALA A 662 0.51 32.13 22.87
CA ALA A 662 0.90 33.01 23.97
C ALA A 662 0.47 34.47 23.79
#